data_AF-A0A5F0LNF1-F1
#
_entry.id   AF-A0A5F0LNF1-F1
#
_cell.length_a   1.000
_cell.length_b   1.000
_cell.length_c   1.000
_cell.angle_alpha   90.00
_cell.angle_beta   90.00
_cell.angle_gamma   90.00
#
_symmetry.space_group_name_H-M   'P 1'
#
loop_
_entity.id
_entity.type
_entity.pdbx_description
1 polymer ?
#
loop_
_entity_poly.entity_id
_entity_poly.type
_entity_poly.pdbx_seq_one_letter_code
_entity_poly.pdbx_strand_id
1 'polypeptide(L)'
;MATSTGTISTSAGPLDVATLVSKLMGAEAKVLDPLTSQASSYNSLISAYGNLKNAVSTYQSALKGLTAASFAAQKASVANSGTGTTLTTDPFTADVNTDDSTKVLAQKIQSAGYPSSQQFTAGDSVAIKIGTNPPTFVTLQANATLAGVRDAINASKAGVTASIVTDGTGDHLVMESNTAGTANTIKVQANNSLAALAYDPSSSNPSTVTQTQAPRDATAAASGTYSVSVSQLAQAQKITSTGFAAGYSFDSGILAIKTGTGSTAIIKPATNTLAGVRDAINASDAGVSATIVSDGTAAHLVLTAKDSGSANSIRVTGTGSYAALTFDPSGKYSSPGVTTGQTYDAGTGALTLKVGNTTTNVALSGAGKTLQDVRDAINTANAGVTASITNDGTQDHLVLTPSGTGATSPVSLTGTGDFANLSGSTMGQLQAAQDAKLSIDGTTVTSPSNTVKDAISGVTLNLTKVTTAADNFSLTISNDTTGVTSTATTFVSAYNALAKAITSLTQQTPATTLGQAGTSSPLASESSVQSILTQLRSALLGNVPGGSGISSLTDIGIGFQKDGTLALDATKLSTATTKNFAGIANLFTSTATTNADGTTTGTNGILTNVQKLVDGFLADGGIIDTKTKGLQASLKINTDRQTVINTRLTSMQDQYTNQFNALNLTLASMNATQSYLTQQLANLPKASS
;
A
#
# COMPACT_ATOMS: atom_id res chain seq x y z
N MET A 1 66.40 34.82 32.70
CA MET A 1 66.12 35.23 34.09
C MET A 1 65.72 36.70 34.08
N ALA A 2 64.42 36.99 34.04
CA ALA A 2 63.91 38.35 34.20
C ALA A 2 63.56 38.52 35.68
N THR A 3 64.39 39.28 36.38
CA THR A 3 64.14 39.68 37.77
C THR A 3 62.93 40.61 37.79
N SER A 4 61.78 40.06 38.17
CA SER A 4 60.58 40.82 38.49
C SER A 4 60.85 41.67 39.73
N THR A 5 61.26 42.92 39.53
CA THR A 5 61.30 43.96 40.56
C THR A 5 59.87 44.39 40.88
N GLY A 6 59.16 43.55 41.65
CA GLY A 6 57.89 43.94 42.26
C GLY A 6 58.19 44.88 43.42
N THR A 7 58.04 46.18 43.20
CA THR A 7 57.97 47.18 44.27
C THR A 7 56.73 46.89 45.12
N ILE A 8 56.93 46.48 46.38
CA ILE A 8 55.87 46.45 47.38
C ILE A 8 55.54 47.91 47.70
N SER A 9 54.45 48.40 47.10
CA SER A 9 53.86 49.69 47.47
C SER A 9 53.34 49.58 48.90
N THR A 10 53.97 50.27 49.84
CA THR A 10 53.59 50.36 51.26
C THR A 10 52.45 51.36 51.52
N SER A 11 51.61 51.63 50.53
CA SER A 11 50.33 52.32 50.71
C SER A 11 49.22 51.28 50.83
N ALA A 12 48.97 50.79 52.04
CA ALA A 12 47.91 49.84 52.34
C ALA A 12 46.52 50.48 52.15
N GLY A 13 46.05 50.52 50.91
CA GLY A 13 44.62 50.59 50.59
C GLY A 13 43.98 49.21 50.75
N PRO A 14 42.64 49.12 50.87
CA PRO A 14 41.95 47.84 51.02
C PRO A 14 42.27 46.92 49.84
N LEU A 15 42.59 45.65 50.13
CA LEU A 15 42.82 44.61 49.11
C LEU A 15 41.58 44.51 48.20
N ASP A 16 41.78 44.52 46.88
CA ASP A 16 40.72 44.18 45.92
C ASP A 16 40.51 42.66 45.89
N VAL A 17 39.77 42.20 46.89
CA VAL A 17 39.46 40.78 47.12
C VAL A 17 38.75 40.17 45.90
N ALA A 18 37.84 40.91 45.27
CA ALA A 18 37.06 40.43 44.12
C ALA A 18 37.96 40.09 42.94
N THR A 19 38.89 40.99 42.58
CA THR A 19 39.82 40.76 41.47
C THR A 19 40.82 39.64 41.76
N LEU A 20 41.31 39.53 43.01
CA LEU A 20 42.28 38.49 43.38
C LEU A 20 41.65 37.09 43.40
N VAL A 21 40.47 36.95 44.01
CA VAL A 21 39.71 35.70 44.02
C VAL A 21 39.36 35.31 42.59
N SER A 22 38.91 36.24 41.74
CA SER A 22 38.61 35.96 40.34
C SER A 22 39.83 35.42 39.56
N LYS A 23 41.03 36.01 39.74
CA LYS A 23 42.26 35.53 39.10
C LYS A 23 42.68 34.13 39.57
N LEU A 24 42.57 33.84 40.86
CA LEU A 24 42.87 32.52 41.42
C LEU A 24 41.87 31.47 40.92
N MET A 25 40.58 31.80 40.94
CA MET A 25 39.53 30.93 40.41
C MET A 25 39.71 30.68 38.91
N GLY A 26 40.14 31.67 38.13
CA GLY A 26 40.45 31.50 36.71
C GLY A 26 41.62 30.54 36.45
N ALA A 27 42.60 30.46 37.35
CA ALA A 27 43.68 29.48 37.26
C ALA A 27 43.21 28.07 37.64
N GLU A 28 42.43 27.95 38.72
CA GLU A 28 41.87 26.68 39.19
C GLU A 28 40.85 26.08 38.21
N ALA A 29 40.07 26.92 37.53
CA ALA A 29 39.10 26.51 36.53
C ALA A 29 39.72 25.80 35.31
N LYS A 30 41.02 26.01 35.01
CA LYS A 30 41.73 25.32 33.92
C LYS A 30 41.74 23.80 34.06
N VAL A 31 41.52 23.27 35.27
CA VAL A 31 41.40 21.82 35.48
C VAL A 31 40.18 21.21 34.77
N LEU A 32 39.18 22.03 34.40
CA LEU A 32 38.03 21.60 33.59
C LEU A 32 38.33 21.50 32.10
N ASP A 33 39.28 22.27 31.56
CA ASP A 33 39.61 22.31 30.13
C ASP A 33 39.74 20.92 29.48
N PRO A 34 40.49 19.93 30.06
CA PRO A 34 40.57 18.60 29.47
C PRO A 34 39.25 17.84 29.51
N LEU A 35 38.43 18.02 30.56
CA LEU A 35 37.12 17.37 30.66
C LEU A 35 36.13 17.98 29.66
N THR A 36 36.10 19.30 29.53
CA THR A 36 35.27 20.01 28.55
C THR A 36 35.65 19.62 27.12
N SER A 37 36.94 19.46 26.85
CA SER A 37 37.45 18.98 25.56
C SER A 37 37.02 17.53 25.28
N GLN A 38 37.10 16.65 26.28
CA GLN A 38 36.61 15.27 26.18
C GLN A 38 35.10 15.19 25.96
N ALA A 39 34.30 15.97 26.70
CA ALA A 39 32.86 16.03 26.52
C ALA A 39 32.47 16.51 25.11
N SER A 40 33.17 17.51 24.59
CA SER A 40 32.99 18.00 23.21
C SER A 40 33.32 16.92 22.18
N SER A 41 34.40 16.16 22.41
CA SER A 41 34.77 15.01 21.58
C SER A 41 33.70 13.92 21.59
N TYR A 42 33.19 13.52 22.77
CA TYR A 42 32.10 12.54 22.86
C TYR A 42 30.83 13.01 22.16
N ASN A 43 30.43 14.28 22.31
CA ASN A 43 29.28 14.85 21.61
C ASN A 43 29.44 14.82 20.07
N SER A 44 30.65 15.14 19.59
CA SER A 44 31.00 15.06 18.17
C SER A 44 30.88 13.63 17.64
N LEU A 45 31.42 12.66 18.40
CA LEU A 45 31.31 11.24 18.07
C LEU A 45 29.86 10.75 18.07
N ILE A 46 29.07 11.07 19.10
CA ILE A 46 27.64 10.70 19.18
C ILE A 46 26.88 11.24 17.96
N SER A 47 27.11 12.51 17.61
CA SER A 47 26.49 13.14 16.44
C SER A 47 26.90 12.44 15.15
N ALA A 48 28.18 12.10 15.00
CA ALA A 48 28.69 11.40 13.83
C ALA A 48 28.15 9.96 13.72
N TYR A 49 28.01 9.22 14.83
CA TYR A 49 27.33 7.93 14.87
C TYR A 49 25.83 8.04 14.55
N GLY A 50 25.17 9.13 14.96
CA GLY A 50 23.81 9.45 14.54
C GLY A 50 23.69 9.64 13.02
N ASN A 51 24.63 10.39 12.42
CA ASN A 51 24.70 10.56 10.97
C ASN A 51 24.99 9.24 10.25
N LEU A 52 25.90 8.41 10.79
CA LEU A 52 26.17 7.07 10.27
C LEU A 52 24.91 6.18 10.32
N LYS A 53 24.20 6.17 11.45
CA LYS A 53 22.94 5.44 11.61
C LYS A 53 21.92 5.85 10.55
N ASN A 54 21.76 7.15 10.32
CA ASN A 54 20.85 7.68 9.31
C ASN A 54 21.27 7.26 7.89
N ALA A 55 22.56 7.31 7.56
CA ALA A 55 23.08 6.87 6.27
C ALA A 55 22.84 5.36 6.04
N VAL A 56 23.12 4.53 7.05
CA VAL A 56 22.89 3.08 7.00
C VAL A 56 21.39 2.76 6.92
N SER A 57 20.53 3.50 7.65
CA SER A 57 19.07 3.37 7.57
C SER A 57 18.50 3.77 6.21
N THR A 58 19.08 4.78 5.57
CA THR A 58 18.71 5.19 4.21
C THR A 58 19.07 4.09 3.21
N TYR A 59 20.28 3.53 3.34
CA TYR A 59 20.72 2.39 2.54
C TYR A 59 19.83 1.16 2.75
N GLN A 60 19.51 0.83 4.01
CA GLN A 60 18.57 -0.24 4.36
C GLN A 60 17.23 -0.09 3.64
N SER A 61 16.67 1.12 3.67
CA SER A 61 15.37 1.43 3.05
C SER A 61 15.44 1.27 1.53
N ALA A 62 16.51 1.76 0.90
CA ALA A 62 16.74 1.58 -0.53
C ALA A 62 16.86 0.09 -0.90
N LEU A 63 17.57 -0.71 -0.09
CA LEU A 63 17.69 -2.15 -0.32
C LEU A 63 16.38 -2.90 -0.13
N LYS A 64 15.54 -2.51 0.84
CA LYS A 64 14.21 -3.11 1.04
C LYS A 64 13.25 -2.84 -0.11
N GLY A 65 13.43 -1.73 -0.82
CA GLY A 65 12.68 -1.44 -2.06
C GLY A 65 13.07 -2.33 -3.24
N LEU A 66 14.23 -2.99 -3.18
CA LEU A 66 14.66 -3.95 -4.21
C LEU A 66 14.11 -5.34 -3.85
N THR A 67 13.42 -5.99 -4.78
CA THR A 67 12.79 -7.30 -4.54
C THR A 67 13.24 -8.32 -5.58
N ALA A 68 12.99 -9.62 -5.31
CA ALA A 68 13.20 -10.68 -6.31
C ALA A 68 12.44 -10.43 -7.62
N ALA A 69 11.22 -9.90 -7.52
CA ALA A 69 10.44 -9.52 -8.68
C ALA A 69 11.14 -8.44 -9.53
N SER A 70 11.87 -7.51 -8.92
CA SER A 70 12.61 -6.45 -9.62
C SER A 70 13.72 -6.99 -10.54
N PHE A 71 14.25 -8.19 -10.26
CA PHE A 71 15.32 -8.81 -11.05
C PHE A 71 14.85 -9.93 -11.97
N ALA A 72 13.59 -10.36 -11.84
CA ALA A 72 13.00 -11.46 -12.61
C ALA A 72 11.75 -11.04 -13.42
N ALA A 73 11.46 -9.73 -13.49
CA ALA A 73 10.27 -9.22 -14.15
C ALA A 73 10.25 -9.53 -15.65
N GLN A 74 9.07 -9.79 -16.17
CA GLN A 74 8.77 -9.77 -17.59
C GLN A 74 7.99 -8.50 -17.91
N LYS A 75 8.13 -8.03 -19.15
CA LYS A 75 7.38 -6.90 -19.68
C LYS A 75 6.62 -7.31 -20.94
N ALA A 76 5.46 -6.68 -21.10
CA ALA A 76 4.77 -6.61 -22.37
C ALA A 76 5.17 -5.33 -23.11
N SER A 77 5.32 -5.44 -24.43
CA SER A 77 5.44 -4.30 -25.32
C SER A 77 4.43 -4.44 -26.43
N VAL A 78 3.66 -3.39 -26.69
CA VAL A 78 2.74 -3.31 -27.81
C VAL A 78 3.37 -2.46 -28.91
N ALA A 79 3.27 -2.92 -30.15
CA ALA A 79 3.74 -2.15 -31.31
C ALA A 79 2.79 -2.35 -32.49
N ASN A 80 2.39 -1.25 -33.13
CA ASN A 80 1.65 -1.29 -34.39
C ASN A 80 2.63 -1.29 -35.57
N SER A 81 2.62 -2.37 -36.35
CA SER A 81 3.35 -2.45 -37.63
C SER A 81 2.44 -2.21 -38.84
N GLY A 82 1.18 -1.82 -38.61
CA GLY A 82 0.20 -1.50 -39.64
C GLY A 82 0.31 -0.06 -40.16
N THR A 83 -0.54 0.28 -41.12
CA THR A 83 -0.63 1.62 -41.71
C THR A 83 -1.77 2.45 -41.12
N GLY A 84 -2.53 1.89 -40.17
CA GLY A 84 -3.59 2.58 -39.46
C GLY A 84 -3.05 3.77 -38.64
N THR A 85 -3.55 4.97 -38.92
CA THR A 85 -3.13 6.22 -38.26
C THR A 85 -4.22 6.80 -37.35
N THR A 86 -5.39 6.17 -37.31
CA THR A 86 -6.58 6.71 -36.63
C THR A 86 -6.49 6.58 -35.10
N LEU A 87 -5.63 5.69 -34.59
CA LEU A 87 -5.45 5.46 -33.16
C LEU A 87 -4.30 6.34 -32.63
N THR A 88 -4.65 7.32 -31.79
CA THR A 88 -3.68 8.19 -31.09
C THR A 88 -3.04 7.54 -29.85
N THR A 89 -3.57 6.40 -29.41
CA THR A 89 -3.06 5.58 -28.30
C THR A 89 -3.26 4.11 -28.63
N ASP A 90 -2.49 3.24 -27.99
CA ASP A 90 -2.65 1.80 -28.15
C ASP A 90 -4.09 1.35 -27.80
N PRO A 91 -4.67 0.41 -28.57
CA PRO A 91 -6.04 -0.05 -28.37
C PRO A 91 -6.19 -1.00 -27.18
N PHE A 92 -5.07 -1.54 -26.68
CA PHE A 92 -5.02 -2.36 -25.48
C PHE A 92 -3.67 -2.20 -24.78
N THR A 93 -3.65 -2.48 -23.49
CA THR A 93 -2.42 -2.75 -22.74
C THR A 93 -2.40 -4.21 -22.32
N ALA A 94 -1.21 -4.71 -21.99
CA ALA A 94 -1.03 -6.05 -21.50
C ALA A 94 -0.21 -5.96 -20.21
N ASP A 95 -0.82 -6.38 -19.11
CA ASP A 95 -0.13 -6.43 -17.84
C ASP A 95 0.35 -7.86 -17.60
N VAL A 96 1.63 -7.99 -17.27
CA VAL A 96 2.30 -9.28 -17.07
C VAL A 96 2.36 -9.58 -15.58
N ASN A 97 1.75 -10.70 -15.17
CA ASN A 97 1.77 -11.20 -13.79
C ASN A 97 1.24 -10.21 -12.74
N THR A 98 0.31 -9.32 -13.12
CA THR A 98 -0.25 -8.28 -12.23
C THR A 98 -1.63 -8.65 -11.65
N ASP A 99 -2.36 -9.56 -12.28
CA ASP A 99 -3.71 -9.96 -11.87
C ASP A 99 -3.69 -10.95 -10.70
N ASP A 100 -4.69 -10.94 -9.82
CA ASP A 100 -4.84 -11.89 -8.71
C ASP A 100 -4.71 -13.37 -9.13
N SER A 101 -5.08 -13.73 -10.36
CA SER A 101 -4.92 -15.10 -10.88
C SER A 101 -3.46 -15.48 -11.21
N THR A 102 -2.59 -14.50 -11.48
CA THR A 102 -1.23 -14.69 -12.02
C THR A 102 -0.12 -14.05 -11.17
N LYS A 103 -0.46 -13.11 -10.29
CA LYS A 103 0.46 -12.38 -9.43
C LYS A 103 0.93 -13.22 -8.25
N VAL A 104 2.10 -12.87 -7.75
CA VAL A 104 2.60 -13.43 -6.51
C VAL A 104 1.66 -13.02 -5.36
N LEU A 105 1.17 -14.00 -4.59
CA LEU A 105 0.29 -13.76 -3.45
C LEU A 105 1.01 -14.15 -2.16
N ALA A 106 0.85 -13.31 -1.14
CA ALA A 106 1.19 -13.65 0.23
C ALA A 106 0.14 -14.59 0.81
N GLN A 107 0.54 -15.41 1.77
CA GLN A 107 -0.41 -16.18 2.54
C GLN A 107 -1.18 -15.26 3.48
N LYS A 108 -2.51 -15.44 3.55
CA LYS A 108 -3.38 -14.82 4.55
C LYS A 108 -4.10 -15.90 5.35
N ILE A 109 -4.02 -15.80 6.66
CA ILE A 109 -4.72 -16.68 7.60
C ILE A 109 -5.60 -15.86 8.54
N GLN A 110 -6.73 -16.43 8.95
CA GLN A 110 -7.73 -15.81 9.80
C GLN A 110 -8.10 -16.75 10.94
N SER A 111 -8.07 -16.26 12.18
CA SER A 111 -8.51 -17.02 13.36
C SER A 111 -10.03 -17.24 13.37
N ALA A 112 -10.49 -18.14 14.23
CA ALA A 112 -11.88 -18.14 14.69
C ALA A 112 -12.27 -16.78 15.31
N GLY A 113 -13.58 -16.52 15.38
CA GLY A 113 -14.13 -15.30 15.98
C GLY A 113 -14.02 -15.35 17.51
N TYR A 114 -13.55 -14.25 18.09
CA TYR A 114 -13.53 -14.05 19.54
C TYR A 114 -14.51 -12.94 19.93
N PRO A 115 -15.22 -13.03 21.06
CA PRO A 115 -15.97 -11.89 21.56
C PRO A 115 -15.01 -10.74 21.87
N SER A 116 -15.40 -9.48 21.61
CA SER A 116 -14.53 -8.31 21.81
C SER A 116 -14.06 -8.12 23.26
N SER A 117 -14.75 -8.74 24.21
CA SER A 117 -14.38 -8.79 25.63
C SER A 117 -13.39 -9.90 26.00
N GLN A 118 -13.02 -10.77 25.06
CA GLN A 118 -12.07 -11.86 25.30
C GLN A 118 -10.73 -11.28 25.75
N GLN A 119 -10.22 -11.77 26.89
CA GLN A 119 -8.89 -11.46 27.38
C GLN A 119 -7.94 -12.65 27.20
N PHE A 120 -6.71 -12.33 26.85
CA PHE A 120 -5.55 -13.21 26.79
C PHE A 120 -4.60 -12.84 27.91
N THR A 121 -3.96 -13.84 28.52
CA THR A 121 -3.24 -13.67 29.78
C THR A 121 -1.79 -13.21 29.56
N ALA A 122 -1.27 -12.36 30.45
CA ALA A 122 0.15 -12.01 30.47
C ALA A 122 1.03 -13.27 30.59
N GLY A 123 2.13 -13.31 29.83
CA GLY A 123 3.03 -14.47 29.74
C GLY A 123 2.69 -15.46 28.63
N ASP A 124 1.48 -15.41 28.08
CA ASP A 124 1.13 -16.22 26.90
C ASP A 124 1.92 -15.76 25.69
N SER A 125 2.28 -16.72 24.84
CA SER A 125 3.24 -16.50 23.77
C SER A 125 2.80 -17.12 22.45
N VAL A 126 3.15 -16.44 21.36
CA VAL A 126 3.01 -16.89 19.98
C VAL A 126 4.38 -16.92 19.34
N ALA A 127 4.78 -18.06 18.77
CA ALA A 127 5.95 -18.18 17.93
C ALA A 127 5.51 -18.21 16.46
N ILE A 128 5.91 -17.18 15.70
CA ILE A 128 5.55 -17.02 14.29
C ILE A 128 6.78 -17.32 13.43
N LYS A 129 6.61 -18.24 12.49
CA LYS A 129 7.64 -18.64 11.52
C LYS A 129 7.14 -18.35 10.11
N ILE A 130 7.96 -17.71 9.28
CA ILE A 130 7.66 -17.43 7.87
C ILE A 130 8.62 -18.21 6.98
N GLY A 131 8.10 -19.14 6.21
CA GLY A 131 8.88 -20.04 5.36
C GLY A 131 9.96 -20.78 6.17
N THR A 132 11.21 -20.57 5.77
CA THR A 132 12.39 -21.17 6.41
C THR A 132 13.01 -20.30 7.50
N ASN A 133 12.53 -19.08 7.72
CA ASN A 133 13.10 -18.18 8.72
C ASN A 133 13.00 -18.76 10.14
N PRO A 134 13.93 -18.41 11.06
CA PRO A 134 13.78 -18.80 12.46
C PRO A 134 12.50 -18.20 13.07
N PRO A 135 11.84 -18.90 14.01
CA PRO A 135 10.62 -18.41 14.63
C PRO A 135 10.89 -17.16 15.47
N THR A 136 10.02 -16.16 15.34
CA THR A 136 9.99 -14.97 16.20
C THR A 136 8.99 -15.19 17.31
N PHE A 137 9.43 -15.04 18.57
CA PHE A 137 8.59 -15.21 19.75
C PHE A 137 7.98 -13.88 20.18
N VAL A 138 6.67 -13.88 20.39
CA VAL A 138 5.88 -12.74 20.83
C VAL A 138 5.22 -13.11 22.15
N THR A 139 5.64 -12.49 23.25
CA THR A 139 5.10 -12.76 24.59
C THR A 139 4.32 -11.55 25.09
N LEU A 140 3.09 -11.77 25.55
CA LEU A 140 2.25 -10.73 26.12
C LEU A 140 2.82 -10.24 27.45
N GLN A 141 3.05 -8.93 27.56
CA GLN A 141 3.59 -8.30 28.77
C GLN A 141 2.53 -8.00 29.84
N ALA A 142 1.25 -7.95 29.43
CA ALA A 142 0.09 -7.72 30.27
C ALA A 142 -1.13 -8.44 29.66
N ASN A 143 -2.20 -8.57 30.43
CA ASN A 143 -3.46 -9.08 29.90
C ASN A 143 -3.93 -8.17 28.75
N ALA A 144 -4.36 -8.78 27.66
CA ALA A 144 -4.64 -8.09 26.41
C ALA A 144 -5.91 -8.61 25.75
N THR A 145 -6.64 -7.75 25.05
CA THR A 145 -7.65 -8.18 24.08
C THR A 145 -6.98 -8.60 22.77
N LEU A 146 -7.75 -9.08 21.79
CA LEU A 146 -7.21 -9.44 20.47
C LEU A 146 -6.49 -8.26 19.79
N ALA A 147 -6.92 -7.02 20.07
CA ALA A 147 -6.23 -5.80 19.63
C ALA A 147 -4.81 -5.70 20.22
N GLY A 148 -4.65 -6.00 21.51
CA GLY A 148 -3.32 -6.03 22.12
C GLY A 148 -2.44 -7.16 21.60
N VAL A 149 -3.03 -8.32 21.25
CA VAL A 149 -2.31 -9.42 20.57
C VAL A 149 -1.82 -8.97 19.19
N ARG A 150 -2.69 -8.35 18.38
CA ARG A 150 -2.33 -7.75 17.09
C ARG A 150 -1.18 -6.77 17.23
N ASP A 151 -1.27 -5.86 18.19
CA ASP A 151 -0.26 -4.81 18.40
C ASP A 151 1.08 -5.41 18.83
N ALA A 152 1.09 -6.43 19.70
CA ALA A 152 2.29 -7.16 20.09
C ALA A 152 2.94 -7.87 18.88
N ILE A 153 2.15 -8.50 18.01
CA ILE A 153 2.66 -9.16 16.80
C ILE A 153 3.28 -8.13 15.86
N ASN A 154 2.59 -7.02 15.56
CA ASN A 154 3.10 -5.97 14.68
C ASN A 154 4.36 -5.30 15.24
N ALA A 155 4.43 -5.10 16.56
CA ALA A 155 5.61 -4.54 17.23
C ALA A 155 6.83 -5.48 17.17
N SER A 156 6.61 -6.80 17.19
CA SER A 156 7.69 -7.79 17.14
C SER A 156 8.37 -7.92 15.77
N LYS A 157 7.74 -7.40 14.70
CA LYS A 157 8.23 -7.49 13.31
C LYS A 157 8.49 -8.94 12.87
N ALA A 158 7.66 -9.88 13.30
CA ALA A 158 7.77 -11.32 13.05
C ALA A 158 7.61 -11.76 11.57
N GLY A 159 7.73 -10.84 10.60
CA GLY A 159 7.55 -11.13 9.17
C GLY A 159 6.09 -11.20 8.71
N VAL A 160 5.14 -10.84 9.57
CA VAL A 160 3.71 -10.72 9.24
C VAL A 160 3.18 -9.33 9.56
N THR A 161 2.08 -8.95 8.93
CA THR A 161 1.22 -7.85 9.33
C THR A 161 -0.08 -8.43 9.89
N ALA A 162 -0.40 -8.07 11.12
CA ALA A 162 -1.63 -8.48 11.80
C ALA A 162 -2.68 -7.37 11.75
N SER A 163 -3.93 -7.74 11.48
CA SER A 163 -5.11 -6.85 11.48
C SER A 163 -6.31 -7.55 12.14
N ILE A 164 -7.35 -6.79 12.45
CA ILE A 164 -8.60 -7.33 13.00
C ILE A 164 -9.74 -7.06 12.02
N VAL A 165 -10.55 -8.09 11.77
CA VAL A 165 -11.80 -8.01 11.03
C VAL A 165 -12.91 -8.50 11.95
N THR A 166 -14.02 -7.77 12.02
CA THR A 166 -15.17 -8.14 12.86
C THR A 166 -16.31 -8.59 11.96
N ASP A 167 -16.90 -9.74 12.26
CA ASP A 167 -18.10 -10.24 11.58
C ASP A 167 -19.17 -10.71 12.59
N GLY A 168 -20.26 -11.33 12.10
CA GLY A 168 -21.36 -11.81 12.96
C GLY A 168 -20.98 -12.89 13.98
N THR A 169 -19.76 -13.45 13.89
CA THR A 169 -19.20 -14.47 14.79
C THR A 169 -18.19 -13.91 15.80
N GLY A 170 -17.75 -12.65 15.65
CA GLY A 170 -16.84 -11.96 16.58
C GLY A 170 -15.69 -11.23 15.89
N ASP A 171 -14.65 -10.91 16.66
CA ASP A 171 -13.38 -10.33 16.20
C ASP A 171 -12.41 -11.43 15.76
N HIS A 172 -11.86 -11.31 14.55
CA HIS A 172 -10.90 -12.23 13.97
C HIS A 172 -9.54 -11.59 13.85
N LEU A 173 -8.50 -12.32 14.24
CA LEU A 173 -7.12 -11.93 13.96
C LEU A 173 -6.74 -12.44 12.58
N VAL A 174 -6.40 -11.51 11.70
CA VAL A 174 -5.95 -11.78 10.34
C VAL A 174 -4.46 -11.51 10.27
N MET A 175 -3.68 -12.51 9.88
CA MET A 175 -2.24 -12.39 9.67
C MET A 175 -1.91 -12.59 8.19
N GLU A 176 -1.20 -11.62 7.62
CA GLU A 176 -0.70 -11.65 6.24
C GLU A 176 0.83 -11.69 6.26
N SER A 177 1.44 -12.57 5.47
CA SER A 177 2.89 -12.60 5.33
C SER A 177 3.38 -11.32 4.63
N ASN A 178 4.43 -10.69 5.16
CA ASN A 178 5.04 -9.51 4.53
C ASN A 178 5.83 -9.87 3.25
N THR A 179 6.05 -11.16 3.01
CA THR A 179 6.70 -11.68 1.80
C THR A 179 5.76 -12.63 1.07
N ALA A 180 5.51 -12.36 -0.21
CA ALA A 180 4.65 -13.18 -1.06
C ALA A 180 5.38 -14.39 -1.65
N GLY A 181 4.66 -15.39 -2.15
CA GLY A 181 5.22 -16.60 -2.78
C GLY A 181 5.07 -17.86 -1.95
N THR A 182 5.06 -19.02 -2.61
CA THR A 182 4.76 -20.33 -2.01
C THR A 182 5.78 -20.73 -0.93
N ALA A 183 7.01 -20.21 -1.00
CA ALA A 183 8.04 -20.42 0.00
C ALA A 183 7.77 -19.71 1.34
N ASN A 184 6.92 -18.68 1.36
CA ASN A 184 6.71 -17.79 2.50
C ASN A 184 5.43 -18.12 3.27
N THR A 185 5.26 -19.39 3.63
CA THR A 185 4.11 -19.85 4.40
C THR A 185 4.20 -19.42 5.87
N ILE A 186 3.07 -19.08 6.48
CA ILE A 186 2.95 -18.74 7.89
C ILE A 186 2.75 -20.02 8.70
N LYS A 187 3.61 -20.25 9.70
CA LYS A 187 3.40 -21.25 10.75
C LYS A 187 3.37 -20.54 12.09
N VAL A 188 2.33 -20.82 12.87
CA VAL A 188 2.07 -20.23 14.18
C VAL A 188 2.02 -21.34 15.21
N GLN A 189 2.86 -21.24 16.23
CA GLN A 189 2.72 -22.02 17.46
C GLN A 189 2.28 -21.07 18.56
N ALA A 190 1.30 -21.46 19.36
CA ALA A 190 0.80 -20.64 20.44
C ALA A 190 0.50 -21.52 21.66
N ASN A 191 0.55 -20.94 22.85
CA ASN A 191 0.29 -21.65 24.10
C ASN A 191 -0.89 -21.05 24.88
N ASN A 192 -1.34 -21.78 25.90
CA ASN A 192 -2.32 -21.31 26.89
C ASN A 192 -3.57 -20.68 26.26
N SER A 193 -3.94 -19.44 26.63
CA SER A 193 -5.14 -18.78 26.10
C SER A 193 -5.03 -18.41 24.62
N LEU A 194 -3.82 -18.40 24.05
CA LEU A 194 -3.57 -18.16 22.63
C LEU A 194 -3.51 -19.45 21.80
N ALA A 195 -3.66 -20.63 22.40
CA ALA A 195 -3.48 -21.92 21.71
C ALA A 195 -4.36 -22.09 20.45
N ALA A 196 -5.55 -21.48 20.44
CA ALA A 196 -6.47 -21.50 19.29
C ALA A 196 -5.98 -20.66 18.08
N LEU A 197 -4.87 -19.92 18.22
CA LEU A 197 -4.17 -19.26 17.12
C LEU A 197 -3.12 -20.15 16.43
N ALA A 198 -2.90 -21.38 16.94
CA ALA A 198 -1.94 -22.29 16.35
C ALA A 198 -2.36 -22.71 14.93
N TYR A 199 -1.41 -22.64 13.99
CA TYR A 199 -1.61 -22.94 12.58
C TYR A 199 -0.34 -23.55 12.00
N ASP A 200 -0.44 -24.71 11.37
CA ASP A 200 0.66 -25.35 10.66
C ASP A 200 0.19 -25.76 9.27
N PRO A 201 0.68 -25.11 8.20
CA PRO A 201 0.27 -25.40 6.82
C PRO A 201 0.67 -26.80 6.36
N SER A 202 1.59 -27.48 7.07
CA SER A 202 2.03 -28.84 6.76
C SER A 202 1.30 -29.92 7.58
N SER A 203 0.47 -29.54 8.54
CA SER A 203 -0.25 -30.48 9.40
C SER A 203 -1.59 -30.88 8.78
N SER A 204 -1.93 -32.16 8.88
CA SER A 204 -3.25 -32.69 8.56
C SER A 204 -4.26 -32.53 9.70
N ASN A 205 -3.83 -32.00 10.85
CA ASN A 205 -4.72 -31.79 12.00
C ASN A 205 -5.65 -30.60 11.75
N PRO A 206 -6.94 -30.70 12.11
CA PRO A 206 -7.86 -29.58 12.00
C PRO A 206 -7.41 -28.41 12.88
N SER A 207 -7.31 -27.22 12.28
CA SER A 207 -7.02 -25.95 12.97
C SER A 207 -8.27 -25.07 12.99
N THR A 208 -8.44 -24.28 14.06
CA THR A 208 -9.44 -23.21 14.16
C THR A 208 -9.07 -21.97 13.35
N VAL A 209 -7.84 -21.91 12.84
CA VAL A 209 -7.36 -20.88 11.93
C VAL A 209 -7.54 -21.35 10.49
N THR A 210 -8.16 -20.52 9.66
CA THR A 210 -8.44 -20.81 8.25
C THR A 210 -7.48 -20.04 7.35
N GLN A 211 -7.05 -20.66 6.26
CA GLN A 211 -6.33 -19.96 5.19
C GLN A 211 -7.34 -19.29 4.27
N THR A 212 -7.42 -17.97 4.32
CA THR A 212 -8.32 -17.19 3.46
C THR A 212 -7.67 -16.82 2.12
N GLN A 213 -6.34 -16.90 2.03
CA GLN A 213 -5.58 -16.75 0.80
C GLN A 213 -4.36 -17.67 0.82
N ALA A 214 -4.26 -18.56 -0.16
CA ALA A 214 -3.08 -19.37 -0.37
C ALA A 214 -1.93 -18.51 -0.93
N PRO A 215 -0.68 -18.74 -0.50
CA PRO A 215 0.45 -18.12 -1.15
C PRO A 215 0.58 -18.67 -2.57
N ARG A 216 1.00 -17.82 -3.51
CA ARG A 216 1.19 -18.18 -4.92
C ARG A 216 2.47 -17.54 -5.42
N ASP A 217 3.25 -18.28 -6.21
CA ASP A 217 4.33 -17.69 -6.99
C ASP A 217 3.77 -17.05 -8.26
N ALA A 218 4.45 -16.04 -8.79
CA ALA A 218 4.04 -15.48 -10.07
C ALA A 218 4.06 -16.58 -11.14
N THR A 219 2.96 -16.72 -11.89
CA THR A 219 2.96 -17.63 -13.05
C THR A 219 3.74 -16.92 -14.15
N ALA A 220 4.90 -17.45 -14.54
CA ALA A 220 5.67 -16.84 -15.62
C ALA A 220 4.81 -16.76 -16.88
N ALA A 221 4.60 -15.55 -17.40
CA ALA A 221 3.89 -15.37 -18.64
C ALA A 221 4.62 -16.08 -19.78
N ALA A 222 3.82 -16.54 -20.75
CA ALA A 222 4.34 -17.18 -21.93
C ALA A 222 5.10 -16.14 -22.77
N SER A 223 6.43 -16.25 -22.80
CA SER A 223 7.28 -15.41 -23.65
C SER A 223 7.00 -15.67 -25.12
N GLY A 224 6.89 -14.61 -25.91
CA GLY A 224 6.58 -14.71 -27.33
C GLY A 224 6.05 -13.40 -27.90
N THR A 225 5.85 -13.39 -29.21
CA THR A 225 5.17 -12.30 -29.91
C THR A 225 3.84 -12.82 -30.44
N TYR A 226 2.77 -12.11 -30.10
CA TYR A 226 1.39 -12.44 -30.44
C TYR A 226 0.80 -11.33 -31.30
N SER A 227 0.12 -11.67 -32.38
CA SER A 227 -0.66 -10.72 -33.18
C SER A 227 -2.03 -10.55 -32.53
N VAL A 228 -2.39 -9.33 -32.14
CA VAL A 228 -3.63 -9.05 -31.41
C VAL A 228 -4.47 -8.04 -32.18
N SER A 229 -5.72 -8.37 -32.44
CA SER A 229 -6.71 -7.43 -32.99
C SER A 229 -7.98 -7.42 -32.15
N VAL A 230 -8.55 -6.24 -31.95
CA VAL A 230 -9.76 -6.03 -31.15
C VAL A 230 -10.90 -5.64 -32.08
N SER A 231 -11.87 -6.53 -32.27
CA SER A 231 -12.99 -6.29 -33.17
C SER A 231 -14.20 -5.67 -32.46
N GLN A 232 -14.32 -5.87 -31.15
CA GLN A 232 -15.45 -5.41 -30.35
C GLN A 232 -15.05 -5.23 -28.89
N LEU A 233 -15.55 -4.18 -28.24
CA LEU A 233 -15.45 -3.98 -26.79
C LEU A 233 -16.70 -4.51 -26.08
N ALA A 234 -16.50 -5.00 -24.86
CA ALA A 234 -17.59 -5.36 -23.96
C ALA A 234 -18.35 -4.09 -23.55
N GLN A 235 -19.68 -4.18 -23.52
CA GLN A 235 -20.57 -3.09 -23.14
C GLN A 235 -21.56 -3.56 -22.07
N ALA A 236 -21.77 -2.71 -21.07
CA ALA A 236 -22.81 -2.90 -20.05
C ALA A 236 -24.18 -2.51 -20.60
N GLN A 237 -25.21 -3.24 -20.19
CA GLN A 237 -26.57 -2.90 -20.60
C GLN A 237 -27.02 -1.58 -19.95
N LYS A 238 -27.73 -0.76 -20.72
CA LYS A 238 -28.42 0.43 -20.21
C LYS A 238 -29.88 0.43 -20.65
N ILE A 239 -30.78 0.63 -19.71
CA ILE A 239 -32.23 0.72 -19.95
C ILE A 239 -32.80 2.00 -19.32
N THR A 240 -33.93 2.48 -19.85
CA THR A 240 -34.60 3.70 -19.40
C THR A 240 -36.10 3.50 -19.26
N SER A 241 -36.71 4.05 -18.21
CA SER A 241 -38.16 4.06 -18.07
C SER A 241 -38.82 5.02 -19.06
N THR A 242 -40.14 4.92 -19.15
CA THR A 242 -40.97 6.03 -19.62
C THR A 242 -40.80 7.27 -18.73
N GLY A 243 -41.23 8.41 -19.23
CA GLY A 243 -41.17 9.66 -18.48
C GLY A 243 -42.26 9.71 -17.40
N PHE A 244 -41.86 10.01 -16.17
CA PHE A 244 -42.77 10.27 -15.05
C PHE A 244 -42.89 11.78 -14.82
N ALA A 245 -44.12 12.27 -14.68
CA ALA A 245 -44.38 13.66 -14.34
C ALA A 245 -43.84 14.01 -12.95
N ALA A 246 -43.56 15.30 -12.71
CA ALA A 246 -43.15 15.79 -11.40
C ALA A 246 -44.21 15.42 -10.33
N GLY A 247 -43.77 14.81 -9.23
CA GLY A 247 -44.65 14.40 -8.14
C GLY A 247 -45.36 13.05 -8.33
N TYR A 248 -45.06 12.30 -9.40
CA TYR A 248 -45.58 10.93 -9.56
C TYR A 248 -45.19 10.04 -8.37
N SER A 249 -46.16 9.30 -7.82
CA SER A 249 -45.95 8.39 -6.69
C SER A 249 -46.30 6.94 -7.04
N PHE A 250 -45.55 6.00 -6.46
CA PHE A 250 -45.72 4.56 -6.62
C PHE A 250 -46.46 3.97 -5.42
N ASP A 251 -47.73 3.59 -5.57
CA ASP A 251 -48.59 3.37 -4.39
C ASP A 251 -48.65 1.91 -3.90
N SER A 252 -48.28 0.92 -4.73
CA SER A 252 -48.24 -0.49 -4.33
C SER A 252 -47.37 -1.36 -5.25
N GLY A 253 -46.87 -2.49 -4.71
CA GLY A 253 -46.19 -3.55 -5.46
C GLY A 253 -44.77 -3.87 -4.97
N ILE A 254 -44.11 -4.77 -5.69
CA ILE A 254 -42.73 -5.20 -5.46
C ILE A 254 -41.93 -4.93 -6.72
N LEU A 255 -40.72 -4.40 -6.55
CA LEU A 255 -39.73 -4.28 -7.61
C LEU A 255 -38.68 -5.38 -7.43
N ALA A 256 -38.42 -6.14 -8.47
CA ALA A 256 -37.39 -7.17 -8.49
C ALA A 256 -36.44 -6.91 -9.66
N ILE A 257 -35.13 -6.93 -9.40
CA ILE A 257 -34.10 -6.75 -10.42
C ILE A 257 -33.18 -7.96 -10.41
N LYS A 258 -32.90 -8.50 -11.58
CA LYS A 258 -31.92 -9.54 -11.79
C LYS A 258 -30.95 -9.11 -12.90
N THR A 259 -29.66 -9.24 -12.64
CA THR A 259 -28.61 -9.04 -13.64
C THR A 259 -27.94 -10.37 -13.96
N GLY A 260 -27.93 -10.73 -15.23
CA GLY A 260 -27.37 -11.98 -15.72
C GLY A 260 -27.84 -13.24 -14.99
N THR A 261 -26.90 -14.08 -14.58
CA THR A 261 -27.17 -15.31 -13.81
C THR A 261 -27.25 -15.08 -12.30
N GLY A 262 -27.04 -13.84 -11.85
CA GLY A 262 -27.06 -13.48 -10.43
C GLY A 262 -28.42 -13.71 -9.75
N SER A 263 -28.41 -13.56 -8.42
CA SER A 263 -29.62 -13.61 -7.60
C SER A 263 -30.54 -12.44 -7.93
N THR A 264 -31.85 -12.68 -7.81
CA THR A 264 -32.85 -11.61 -7.94
C THR A 264 -32.86 -10.79 -6.66
N ALA A 265 -32.57 -9.49 -6.76
CA ALA A 265 -32.72 -8.55 -5.67
C ALA A 265 -34.17 -8.07 -5.60
N ILE A 266 -34.79 -8.24 -4.44
CA ILE A 266 -36.13 -7.69 -4.14
C ILE A 266 -35.91 -6.33 -3.50
N ILE A 267 -36.47 -5.29 -4.13
CA ILE A 267 -36.28 -3.90 -3.74
C ILE A 267 -37.59 -3.35 -3.20
N LYS A 268 -37.53 -2.80 -2.00
CA LYS A 268 -38.64 -2.11 -1.35
C LYS A 268 -38.23 -0.65 -1.07
N PRO A 269 -38.69 0.32 -1.89
CA PRO A 269 -38.38 1.73 -1.67
C PRO A 269 -38.87 2.23 -0.32
N ALA A 270 -38.05 3.06 0.36
CA ALA A 270 -38.43 3.70 1.61
C ALA A 270 -39.44 4.84 1.41
N THR A 271 -39.39 5.49 0.24
CA THR A 271 -40.40 6.45 -0.19
C THR A 271 -40.93 6.05 -1.56
N ASN A 272 -42.22 6.31 -1.78
CA ASN A 272 -42.94 6.00 -3.01
C ASN A 272 -42.65 7.02 -4.13
N THR A 273 -41.48 7.64 -4.14
CA THR A 273 -41.08 8.63 -5.15
C THR A 273 -40.07 8.00 -6.11
N LEU A 274 -39.91 8.56 -7.32
CA LEU A 274 -38.88 8.08 -8.26
C LEU A 274 -37.46 8.16 -7.66
N ALA A 275 -37.20 9.18 -6.83
CA ALA A 275 -35.95 9.31 -6.09
C ALA A 275 -35.79 8.18 -5.04
N GLY A 276 -36.85 7.87 -4.30
CA GLY A 276 -36.88 6.75 -3.36
C GLY A 276 -36.61 5.40 -4.05
N VAL A 277 -37.17 5.19 -5.25
CA VAL A 277 -36.90 4.00 -6.07
C VAL A 277 -35.43 3.94 -6.46
N ARG A 278 -34.87 5.03 -7.00
CA ARG A 278 -33.44 5.12 -7.36
C ARG A 278 -32.55 4.78 -6.16
N ASP A 279 -32.81 5.40 -5.01
CA ASP A 279 -31.98 5.26 -3.81
C ASP A 279 -32.05 3.83 -3.27
N ALA A 280 -33.23 3.20 -3.28
CA ALA A 280 -33.39 1.81 -2.89
C ALA A 280 -32.70 0.82 -3.85
N ILE A 281 -32.71 1.09 -5.16
CA ILE A 281 -31.95 0.29 -6.13
C ILE A 281 -30.44 0.44 -5.87
N ASN A 282 -29.95 1.66 -5.66
CA ASN A 282 -28.52 1.91 -5.43
C ASN A 282 -28.02 1.37 -4.09
N ALA A 283 -28.89 1.33 -3.08
CA ALA A 283 -28.60 0.70 -1.79
C ALA A 283 -28.71 -0.84 -1.84
N SER A 284 -29.23 -1.41 -2.93
CA SER A 284 -29.32 -2.85 -3.12
C SER A 284 -28.13 -3.40 -3.91
N ASP A 285 -27.78 -4.67 -3.65
CA ASP A 285 -26.78 -5.40 -4.42
C ASP A 285 -27.35 -5.99 -5.73
N ALA A 286 -28.28 -5.29 -6.37
CA ALA A 286 -28.99 -5.73 -7.57
C ALA A 286 -28.15 -5.75 -8.87
N GLY A 287 -26.83 -5.56 -8.79
CA GLY A 287 -25.94 -5.56 -9.96
C GLY A 287 -26.12 -4.38 -10.94
N VAL A 288 -26.93 -3.37 -10.58
CA VAL A 288 -27.16 -2.16 -11.40
C VAL A 288 -26.87 -0.88 -10.64
N SER A 289 -26.64 0.21 -11.36
CA SER A 289 -26.64 1.58 -10.86
C SER A 289 -27.82 2.34 -11.47
N ALA A 290 -28.60 2.99 -10.61
CA ALA A 290 -29.78 3.76 -10.96
C ALA A 290 -29.49 5.26 -10.94
N THR A 291 -30.00 5.98 -11.94
CA THR A 291 -29.91 7.45 -12.04
C THR A 291 -31.22 8.00 -12.59
N ILE A 292 -31.55 9.24 -12.23
CA ILE A 292 -32.70 9.95 -12.79
C ILE A 292 -32.19 10.98 -13.79
N VAL A 293 -32.71 10.93 -15.01
CA VAL A 293 -32.44 11.89 -16.08
C VAL A 293 -33.75 12.61 -16.40
N SER A 294 -33.75 13.94 -16.39
CA SER A 294 -34.92 14.70 -16.85
C SER A 294 -34.71 15.20 -18.28
N ASP A 295 -35.74 15.10 -19.10
CA ASP A 295 -35.79 15.66 -20.45
C ASP A 295 -36.36 17.09 -20.50
N GLY A 296 -36.59 17.70 -19.32
CA GLY A 296 -37.21 19.02 -19.15
C GLY A 296 -38.74 18.97 -18.98
N THR A 297 -39.40 17.86 -19.33
CA THR A 297 -40.85 17.68 -19.19
C THR A 297 -41.20 16.57 -18.20
N ALA A 298 -40.44 15.48 -18.22
CA ALA A 298 -40.59 14.31 -17.37
C ALA A 298 -39.24 13.84 -16.82
N ALA A 299 -39.30 12.94 -15.84
CA ALA A 299 -38.14 12.29 -15.24
C ALA A 299 -38.10 10.81 -15.63
N HIS A 300 -36.93 10.33 -16.05
CA HIS A 300 -36.69 8.96 -16.47
C HIS A 300 -35.73 8.28 -15.50
N LEU A 301 -36.07 7.07 -15.09
CA LEU A 301 -35.16 6.19 -14.37
C LEU A 301 -34.30 5.45 -15.38
N VAL A 302 -32.99 5.69 -15.33
CA VAL A 302 -31.98 5.00 -16.13
C VAL A 302 -31.27 4.00 -15.25
N LEU A 303 -31.25 2.74 -15.68
CA LEU A 303 -30.52 1.66 -15.03
C LEU A 303 -29.35 1.24 -15.93
N THR A 304 -28.16 1.18 -15.35
CA THR A 304 -26.94 0.71 -16.01
C THR A 304 -26.43 -0.52 -15.27
N ALA A 305 -26.16 -1.62 -15.97
CA ALA A 305 -25.52 -2.78 -15.37
C ALA A 305 -24.12 -2.39 -14.87
N LYS A 306 -23.73 -2.90 -13.70
CA LYS A 306 -22.38 -2.64 -13.14
C LYS A 306 -21.30 -3.35 -13.97
N ASP A 307 -21.63 -4.54 -14.48
CA ASP A 307 -20.74 -5.36 -15.30
C ASP A 307 -21.11 -5.30 -16.79
N SER A 308 -20.10 -5.36 -17.65
CA SER A 308 -20.26 -5.51 -19.09
C SER A 308 -20.50 -6.97 -19.50
N GLY A 309 -20.83 -7.21 -20.77
CA GLY A 309 -20.95 -8.56 -21.31
C GLY A 309 -22.39 -8.97 -21.59
N SER A 310 -22.58 -9.79 -22.63
CA SER A 310 -23.90 -10.27 -23.07
C SER A 310 -24.62 -11.05 -21.97
N ALA A 311 -23.86 -11.75 -21.13
CA ALA A 311 -24.38 -12.51 -19.99
C ALA A 311 -24.97 -11.61 -18.90
N ASN A 312 -24.55 -10.34 -18.79
CA ASN A 312 -24.92 -9.43 -17.70
C ASN A 312 -26.14 -8.56 -18.05
N SER A 313 -27.11 -9.16 -18.76
CA SER A 313 -28.34 -8.48 -19.12
C SER A 313 -29.21 -8.14 -17.89
N ILE A 314 -29.87 -6.99 -17.91
CA ILE A 314 -30.79 -6.54 -16.87
C ILE A 314 -32.17 -7.12 -17.15
N ARG A 315 -32.81 -7.63 -16.11
CA ARG A 315 -34.25 -7.93 -16.09
C ARG A 315 -34.86 -7.23 -14.89
N VAL A 316 -35.95 -6.52 -15.13
CA VAL A 316 -36.72 -5.83 -14.09
C VAL A 316 -38.13 -6.37 -14.12
N THR A 317 -38.65 -6.76 -12.97
CA THR A 317 -40.03 -7.18 -12.80
C THR A 317 -40.66 -6.28 -11.75
N GLY A 318 -41.69 -5.53 -12.13
CA GLY A 318 -42.49 -4.73 -11.20
C GLY A 318 -43.91 -5.26 -11.11
N THR A 319 -44.51 -5.20 -9.92
CA THR A 319 -45.95 -5.42 -9.71
C THR A 319 -46.63 -4.13 -9.25
N GLY A 320 -47.96 -4.06 -9.31
CA GLY A 320 -48.71 -2.85 -8.97
C GLY A 320 -48.25 -1.64 -9.80
N SER A 321 -48.05 -0.50 -9.16
CA SER A 321 -47.55 0.72 -9.82
C SER A 321 -46.11 0.58 -10.35
N TYR A 322 -45.32 -0.36 -9.82
CA TYR A 322 -43.97 -0.64 -10.32
C TYR A 322 -43.96 -1.40 -11.65
N ALA A 323 -45.10 -1.92 -12.12
CA ALA A 323 -45.19 -2.60 -13.42
C ALA A 323 -44.72 -1.71 -14.58
N ALA A 324 -44.83 -0.38 -14.44
CA ALA A 324 -44.30 0.61 -15.40
C ALA A 324 -42.77 0.60 -15.55
N LEU A 325 -42.04 -0.05 -14.63
CA LEU A 325 -40.59 -0.22 -14.65
C LEU A 325 -40.16 -1.61 -15.14
N THR A 326 -41.10 -2.44 -15.60
CA THR A 326 -40.78 -3.81 -16.04
C THR A 326 -39.91 -3.78 -17.30
N PHE A 327 -38.92 -4.66 -17.35
CA PHE A 327 -38.03 -4.85 -18.49
C PHE A 327 -37.64 -6.31 -18.63
N ASP A 328 -37.85 -6.85 -19.82
CA ASP A 328 -37.44 -8.20 -20.19
C ASP A 328 -36.40 -8.12 -21.32
N PRO A 329 -35.17 -8.65 -21.15
CA PRO A 329 -34.16 -8.64 -22.20
C PRO A 329 -34.52 -9.47 -23.44
N SER A 330 -35.52 -10.37 -23.36
CA SER A 330 -36.11 -11.05 -24.52
C SER A 330 -37.10 -10.17 -25.30
N GLY A 331 -37.36 -8.94 -24.85
CA GLY A 331 -38.34 -8.03 -25.45
C GLY A 331 -39.81 -8.41 -25.20
N LYS A 332 -40.06 -9.51 -24.49
CA LYS A 332 -41.40 -9.98 -24.13
C LYS A 332 -42.14 -8.95 -23.27
N TYR A 333 -43.39 -8.67 -23.62
CA TYR A 333 -44.31 -7.87 -22.82
C TYR A 333 -45.45 -8.76 -22.29
N SER A 334 -45.92 -8.47 -21.08
CA SER A 334 -47.11 -9.08 -20.51
C SER A 334 -48.00 -7.97 -19.97
N SER A 335 -49.28 -7.97 -20.36
CA SER A 335 -50.24 -7.01 -19.85
C SER A 335 -50.52 -7.22 -18.35
N PRO A 336 -51.05 -6.18 -17.67
CA PRO A 336 -51.77 -6.40 -16.42
C PRO A 336 -52.82 -7.51 -16.57
N GLY A 337 -53.10 -8.20 -15.47
CA GLY A 337 -54.15 -9.21 -15.43
C GLY A 337 -55.52 -8.57 -15.62
N VAL A 338 -56.35 -9.17 -16.45
CA VAL A 338 -57.75 -8.81 -16.62
C VAL A 338 -58.62 -10.00 -16.21
N THR A 339 -59.82 -9.75 -15.70
CA THR A 339 -60.73 -10.83 -15.32
C THR A 339 -60.98 -11.78 -16.51
N THR A 340 -61.04 -13.08 -16.24
CA THR A 340 -61.30 -14.04 -17.32
C THR A 340 -62.65 -13.75 -17.98
N GLY A 341 -62.63 -13.58 -19.30
CA GLY A 341 -63.81 -13.22 -20.09
C GLY A 341 -64.14 -11.72 -20.14
N GLN A 342 -63.24 -10.81 -19.70
CA GLN A 342 -63.44 -9.38 -19.90
C GLN A 342 -63.71 -9.04 -21.37
N THR A 343 -64.68 -8.15 -21.59
CA THR A 343 -65.02 -7.61 -22.90
C THR A 343 -64.58 -6.15 -23.04
N TYR A 344 -64.27 -5.74 -24.27
CA TYR A 344 -63.78 -4.43 -24.65
C TYR A 344 -64.69 -3.81 -25.73
N ASP A 345 -64.96 -2.52 -25.63
CA ASP A 345 -65.58 -1.75 -26.72
C ASP A 345 -64.52 -1.00 -27.53
N ALA A 346 -64.33 -1.42 -28.79
CA ALA A 346 -63.40 -0.77 -29.70
C ALA A 346 -63.91 0.59 -30.23
N GLY A 347 -65.16 0.96 -29.94
CA GLY A 347 -65.71 2.28 -30.24
C GLY A 347 -65.28 3.38 -29.26
N THR A 348 -64.82 3.01 -28.06
CA THR A 348 -64.44 3.96 -27.00
C THR A 348 -62.93 4.16 -26.90
N GLY A 349 -62.13 3.39 -27.64
CA GLY A 349 -60.68 3.35 -27.49
C GLY A 349 -59.95 2.74 -28.69
N ALA A 350 -58.63 2.93 -28.73
CA ALA A 350 -57.75 2.39 -29.76
C ALA A 350 -56.57 1.63 -29.13
N LEU A 351 -56.02 0.67 -29.85
CA LEU A 351 -54.86 -0.10 -29.43
C LEU A 351 -53.70 0.09 -30.42
N THR A 352 -52.56 0.55 -29.94
CA THR A 352 -51.36 0.80 -30.74
C THR A 352 -50.20 0.00 -30.16
N LEU A 353 -49.60 -0.85 -31.00
CA LEU A 353 -48.42 -1.62 -30.67
C LEU A 353 -47.17 -0.91 -31.19
N LYS A 354 -46.12 -0.87 -30.38
CA LYS A 354 -44.80 -0.41 -30.83
C LYS A 354 -43.74 -1.45 -30.50
N VAL A 355 -43.00 -1.87 -31.52
CA VAL A 355 -41.89 -2.85 -31.44
C VAL A 355 -40.62 -2.14 -31.92
N GLY A 356 -39.67 -1.95 -31.00
CA GLY A 356 -38.51 -1.10 -31.29
C GLY A 356 -38.94 0.33 -31.65
N ASN A 357 -38.70 0.76 -32.89
CA ASN A 357 -39.08 2.09 -33.40
C ASN A 357 -40.35 2.07 -34.26
N THR A 358 -40.86 0.89 -34.61
CA THR A 358 -42.02 0.75 -35.50
C THR A 358 -43.31 0.80 -34.69
N THR A 359 -44.26 1.63 -35.12
CA THR A 359 -45.57 1.76 -34.48
C THR A 359 -46.65 1.24 -35.43
N THR A 360 -47.55 0.40 -34.92
CA THR A 360 -48.63 -0.23 -35.68
C THR A 360 -49.93 -0.12 -34.91
N ASN A 361 -50.97 0.41 -35.55
CA ASN A 361 -52.31 0.41 -34.97
C ASN A 361 -52.94 -0.97 -35.15
N VAL A 362 -53.48 -1.51 -34.06
CA VAL A 362 -54.19 -2.79 -34.04
C VAL A 362 -55.66 -2.51 -34.38
N ALA A 363 -56.11 -3.02 -35.53
CA ALA A 363 -57.47 -2.79 -36.00
C ALA A 363 -58.47 -3.68 -35.25
N LEU A 364 -59.34 -3.06 -34.45
CA LEU A 364 -60.48 -3.66 -33.76
C LEU A 364 -61.70 -2.74 -33.95
N SER A 365 -62.92 -3.29 -34.08
CA SER A 365 -64.15 -2.50 -34.26
C SER A 365 -65.38 -3.15 -33.60
N GLY A 366 -66.28 -2.33 -33.05
CA GLY A 366 -67.50 -2.76 -32.37
C GLY A 366 -67.30 -3.16 -30.90
N ALA A 367 -68.43 -3.32 -30.20
CA ALA A 367 -68.47 -3.67 -28.78
C ALA A 367 -68.35 -5.19 -28.53
N GLY A 368 -68.03 -5.57 -27.29
CA GLY A 368 -68.07 -6.96 -26.83
C GLY A 368 -66.86 -7.81 -27.24
N LYS A 369 -65.73 -7.20 -27.59
CA LYS A 369 -64.51 -7.91 -27.99
C LYS A 369 -63.87 -8.59 -26.79
N THR A 370 -63.48 -9.84 -26.93
CA THR A 370 -62.78 -10.59 -25.90
C THR A 370 -61.26 -10.38 -25.98
N LEU A 371 -60.51 -10.81 -24.96
CA LEU A 371 -59.05 -10.81 -25.04
C LEU A 371 -58.53 -11.72 -26.17
N GLN A 372 -59.28 -12.78 -26.54
CA GLN A 372 -58.99 -13.61 -27.70
C GLN A 372 -59.08 -12.81 -29.00
N ASP A 373 -60.11 -11.96 -29.15
CA ASP A 373 -60.23 -11.07 -30.32
C ASP A 373 -59.07 -10.07 -30.40
N VAL A 374 -58.63 -9.54 -29.25
CA VAL A 374 -57.47 -8.64 -29.17
C VAL A 374 -56.18 -9.36 -29.59
N ARG A 375 -55.95 -10.56 -29.08
CA ARG A 375 -54.81 -11.41 -29.46
C ARG A 375 -54.81 -11.67 -30.96
N ASP A 376 -55.95 -12.06 -31.52
CA ASP A 376 -56.07 -12.42 -32.94
C ASP A 376 -55.89 -11.20 -33.84
N ALA A 377 -56.40 -10.03 -33.44
CA ALA A 377 -56.16 -8.76 -34.13
C ALA A 377 -54.67 -8.38 -34.15
N ILE A 378 -53.94 -8.56 -33.05
CA ILE A 378 -52.49 -8.30 -32.99
C ILE A 378 -51.73 -9.27 -33.89
N ASN A 379 -52.04 -10.57 -33.83
CA ASN A 379 -51.40 -11.58 -34.68
C ASN A 379 -51.68 -11.33 -36.18
N THR A 380 -52.89 -10.88 -36.51
CA THR A 380 -53.28 -10.52 -37.88
C THR A 380 -52.56 -9.26 -38.37
N ALA A 381 -52.30 -8.31 -37.48
CA ALA A 381 -51.57 -7.09 -37.82
C ALA A 381 -50.11 -7.36 -38.25
N ASN A 382 -49.55 -8.55 -37.96
CA ASN A 382 -48.19 -8.97 -38.32
C ASN A 382 -47.12 -7.91 -37.95
N ALA A 383 -47.31 -7.27 -36.80
CA ALA A 383 -46.55 -6.09 -36.37
C ALA A 383 -45.21 -6.44 -35.70
N GLY A 384 -44.63 -7.61 -36.00
CA GLY A 384 -43.36 -8.07 -35.42
C GLY A 384 -43.47 -8.67 -34.02
N VAL A 385 -44.67 -9.04 -33.58
CA VAL A 385 -44.90 -9.84 -32.36
C VAL A 385 -45.83 -11.00 -32.63
N THR A 386 -45.71 -12.04 -31.82
CA THR A 386 -46.73 -13.07 -31.63
C THR A 386 -47.43 -12.83 -30.30
N ALA A 387 -48.74 -12.61 -30.34
CA ALA A 387 -49.60 -12.47 -29.19
C ALA A 387 -50.15 -13.84 -28.74
N SER A 388 -50.11 -14.10 -27.45
CA SER A 388 -50.75 -15.24 -26.80
C SER A 388 -51.47 -14.79 -25.51
N ILE A 389 -52.31 -15.65 -24.97
CA ILE A 389 -52.98 -15.41 -23.69
C ILE A 389 -52.50 -16.45 -22.71
N THR A 390 -52.13 -16.01 -21.51
CA THR A 390 -51.81 -16.88 -20.38
C THR A 390 -52.74 -16.56 -19.22
N ASN A 391 -53.22 -17.58 -18.53
CA ASN A 391 -54.00 -17.41 -17.30
C ASN A 391 -53.11 -17.74 -16.10
N ASP A 392 -53.10 -16.88 -15.08
CA ASP A 392 -52.27 -17.04 -13.88
C ASP A 392 -52.95 -17.86 -12.76
N GLY A 393 -54.11 -18.46 -13.06
CA GLY A 393 -55.01 -19.14 -12.13
C GLY A 393 -56.19 -18.27 -11.69
N THR A 394 -56.12 -16.95 -11.87
CA THR A 394 -57.15 -15.98 -11.44
C THR A 394 -57.55 -14.96 -12.50
N GLN A 395 -56.62 -14.57 -13.37
CA GLN A 395 -56.78 -13.53 -14.38
C GLN A 395 -56.09 -13.94 -15.69
N ASP A 396 -56.58 -13.39 -16.79
CA ASP A 396 -55.98 -13.55 -18.12
C ASP A 396 -54.97 -12.43 -18.38
N HIS A 397 -53.87 -12.77 -19.03
CA HIS A 397 -52.81 -11.84 -19.45
C HIS A 397 -52.58 -11.96 -20.95
N LEU A 398 -52.48 -10.82 -21.62
CA LEU A 398 -52.01 -10.74 -22.99
C LEU A 398 -50.48 -10.71 -22.99
N VAL A 399 -49.88 -11.70 -23.61
CA VAL A 399 -48.43 -11.86 -23.71
C VAL A 399 -48.00 -11.60 -25.14
N LEU A 400 -47.12 -10.62 -25.34
CA LEU A 400 -46.56 -10.27 -26.64
C LEU A 400 -45.10 -10.67 -26.69
N THR A 401 -44.77 -11.58 -27.59
CA THR A 401 -43.40 -12.05 -27.80
C THR A 401 -42.90 -11.49 -29.12
N PRO A 402 -41.82 -10.67 -29.15
CA PRO A 402 -41.25 -10.21 -30.40
C PRO A 402 -40.85 -11.38 -31.31
N SER A 403 -41.05 -11.23 -32.61
CA SER A 403 -40.77 -12.27 -33.61
C SER A 403 -39.98 -11.71 -34.81
N GLY A 404 -39.36 -12.61 -35.58
CA GLY A 404 -38.54 -12.22 -36.74
C GLY A 404 -37.24 -11.48 -36.37
N THR A 405 -36.83 -10.51 -37.19
CA THR A 405 -35.62 -9.70 -36.99
C THR A 405 -35.66 -8.80 -35.74
N GLY A 406 -36.84 -8.66 -35.11
CA GLY A 406 -37.06 -7.90 -33.89
C GLY A 406 -37.16 -8.75 -32.62
N ALA A 407 -36.73 -10.01 -32.62
CA ALA A 407 -36.94 -10.99 -31.54
C ALA A 407 -36.48 -10.58 -30.12
N THR A 408 -35.69 -9.50 -29.98
CA THR A 408 -35.24 -8.93 -28.70
C THR A 408 -35.61 -7.46 -28.54
N SER A 409 -36.33 -6.88 -29.50
CA SER A 409 -36.74 -5.48 -29.45
C SER A 409 -37.77 -5.26 -28.35
N PRO A 410 -37.67 -4.17 -27.57
CA PRO A 410 -38.65 -3.87 -26.54
C PRO A 410 -40.03 -3.65 -27.17
N VAL A 411 -41.05 -4.22 -26.53
CA VAL A 411 -42.45 -4.11 -26.93
C VAL A 411 -43.17 -3.16 -25.96
N SER A 412 -43.98 -2.27 -26.52
CA SER A 412 -44.92 -1.45 -25.77
C SER A 412 -46.30 -1.50 -26.41
N LEU A 413 -47.33 -1.58 -25.58
CA LEU A 413 -48.72 -1.59 -25.99
C LEU A 413 -49.40 -0.37 -25.37
N THR A 414 -50.02 0.46 -26.20
CA THR A 414 -50.77 1.64 -25.76
C THR A 414 -52.23 1.47 -26.13
N GLY A 415 -53.07 1.28 -25.13
CA GLY A 415 -54.52 1.29 -25.22
C GLY A 415 -55.11 2.60 -24.70
N THR A 416 -56.14 3.12 -25.37
CA THR A 416 -57.00 4.20 -24.88
C THR A 416 -58.41 3.67 -24.62
N GLY A 417 -59.24 4.43 -23.90
CA GLY A 417 -60.61 4.02 -23.56
C GLY A 417 -60.63 2.70 -22.79
N ASP A 418 -61.49 1.77 -23.22
CA ASP A 418 -61.64 0.45 -22.59
C ASP A 418 -60.38 -0.41 -22.64
N PHE A 419 -59.45 -0.14 -23.58
CA PHE A 419 -58.18 -0.86 -23.69
C PHE A 419 -57.09 -0.31 -22.76
N ALA A 420 -57.36 0.73 -21.98
CA ALA A 420 -56.37 1.35 -21.11
C ALA A 420 -55.77 0.38 -20.07
N ASN A 421 -56.51 -0.66 -19.67
CA ASN A 421 -56.04 -1.71 -18.76
C ASN A 421 -55.06 -2.72 -19.43
N LEU A 422 -55.01 -2.78 -20.75
CA LEU A 422 -54.03 -3.55 -21.52
C LEU A 422 -52.78 -2.72 -21.82
N SER A 423 -52.79 -1.42 -21.53
CA SER A 423 -51.64 -0.54 -21.72
C SER A 423 -50.48 -0.95 -20.82
N GLY A 424 -49.29 -0.91 -21.39
CA GLY A 424 -48.06 -0.99 -20.65
C GLY A 424 -46.86 -0.89 -21.57
N SER A 425 -45.82 -0.28 -21.05
CA SER A 425 -44.53 -0.19 -21.72
C SER A 425 -43.51 -0.97 -20.91
N THR A 426 -42.73 -1.81 -21.57
CA THR A 426 -41.45 -2.21 -21.00
C THR A 426 -40.50 -1.00 -21.01
N MET A 427 -39.52 -0.96 -20.11
CA MET A 427 -38.44 0.02 -20.21
C MET A 427 -37.77 -0.07 -21.59
N GLY A 428 -37.30 1.04 -22.13
CA GLY A 428 -36.54 1.07 -23.38
C GLY A 428 -35.09 0.63 -23.16
N GLN A 429 -34.48 0.00 -24.17
CA GLN A 429 -33.05 -0.31 -24.16
C GLN A 429 -32.27 0.82 -24.84
N LEU A 430 -31.36 1.47 -24.10
CA LEU A 430 -30.47 2.51 -24.62
C LEU A 430 -29.15 1.94 -25.12
N GLN A 431 -28.68 0.85 -24.50
CA GLN A 431 -27.44 0.16 -24.86
C GLN A 431 -27.62 -1.33 -24.59
N ALA A 432 -27.34 -2.17 -25.59
CA ALA A 432 -27.35 -3.62 -25.42
C ALA A 432 -26.07 -4.11 -24.72
N ALA A 433 -26.22 -5.12 -23.86
CA ALA A 433 -25.10 -5.83 -23.25
C ALA A 433 -24.36 -6.63 -24.33
N GLN A 434 -23.04 -6.51 -24.40
CA GLN A 434 -22.22 -7.16 -25.42
C GLN A 434 -20.89 -7.59 -24.84
N ASP A 435 -20.36 -8.71 -25.32
CA ASP A 435 -19.02 -9.20 -24.96
C ASP A 435 -17.93 -8.54 -25.81
N ALA A 436 -16.73 -8.45 -25.25
CA ALA A 436 -15.53 -8.11 -26.00
C ALA A 436 -15.16 -9.26 -26.93
N LYS A 437 -14.73 -8.92 -28.14
CA LYS A 437 -14.18 -9.88 -29.11
C LYS A 437 -12.83 -9.39 -29.59
N LEU A 438 -11.88 -10.30 -29.53
CA LEU A 438 -10.52 -10.09 -29.99
C LEU A 438 -10.01 -11.35 -30.69
N SER A 439 -8.94 -11.21 -31.44
CA SER A 439 -8.23 -12.32 -32.06
C SER A 439 -6.77 -12.29 -31.60
N ILE A 440 -6.26 -13.45 -31.18
CA ILE A 440 -4.86 -13.65 -30.80
C ILE A 440 -4.29 -14.70 -31.75
N ASP A 441 -3.32 -14.33 -32.58
CA ASP A 441 -2.73 -15.17 -33.65
C ASP A 441 -3.79 -15.83 -34.57
N GLY A 442 -4.90 -15.12 -34.81
CA GLY A 442 -6.01 -15.61 -35.63
C GLY A 442 -7.06 -16.43 -34.88
N THR A 443 -6.81 -16.80 -33.62
CA THR A 443 -7.83 -17.45 -32.77
C THR A 443 -8.73 -16.43 -32.12
N THR A 444 -10.05 -16.57 -32.34
CA THR A 444 -11.05 -15.68 -31.74
C THR A 444 -11.21 -15.98 -30.26
N VAL A 445 -11.10 -14.95 -29.43
CA VAL A 445 -11.36 -14.96 -27.99
C VAL A 445 -12.57 -14.05 -27.72
N THR A 446 -13.47 -14.50 -26.86
CA THR A 446 -14.62 -13.71 -26.39
C THR A 446 -14.54 -13.57 -24.88
N SER A 447 -14.83 -12.38 -24.36
CA SER A 447 -14.77 -12.09 -22.93
C SER A 447 -15.95 -11.21 -22.50
N PRO A 448 -16.60 -11.47 -21.36
CA PRO A 448 -17.64 -10.60 -20.83
C PRO A 448 -17.10 -9.23 -20.38
N SER A 449 -15.79 -9.09 -20.19
CA SER A 449 -15.13 -7.85 -19.74
C SER A 449 -14.10 -7.35 -20.76
N ASN A 450 -13.87 -6.03 -20.74
CA ASN A 450 -12.72 -5.41 -21.42
C ASN A 450 -11.39 -5.68 -20.72
N THR A 451 -11.41 -6.24 -19.50
CA THR A 451 -10.24 -6.84 -18.86
C THR A 451 -10.28 -8.34 -19.13
N VAL A 452 -9.54 -8.78 -20.16
CA VAL A 452 -9.49 -10.17 -20.60
C VAL A 452 -8.38 -10.88 -19.86
N LYS A 453 -8.78 -11.85 -19.03
CA LYS A 453 -7.87 -12.69 -18.26
C LYS A 453 -7.71 -14.04 -18.95
N ASP A 454 -6.58 -14.71 -18.70
CA ASP A 454 -6.30 -16.09 -19.10
C ASP A 454 -6.34 -16.40 -20.61
N ALA A 455 -6.47 -15.38 -21.46
CA ALA A 455 -6.38 -15.53 -22.92
C ALA A 455 -4.94 -15.86 -23.37
N ILE A 456 -3.96 -15.34 -22.65
CA ILE A 456 -2.54 -15.74 -22.73
C ILE A 456 -2.10 -16.04 -21.30
N SER A 457 -1.43 -17.17 -21.08
CA SER A 457 -0.97 -17.57 -19.74
C SER A 457 -0.08 -16.48 -19.13
N GLY A 458 -0.42 -16.05 -17.91
CA GLY A 458 0.32 -15.00 -17.17
C GLY A 458 0.07 -13.56 -17.62
N VAL A 459 -0.85 -13.33 -18.57
CA VAL A 459 -1.11 -12.00 -19.13
C VAL A 459 -2.58 -11.62 -18.95
N THR A 460 -2.81 -10.37 -18.53
CA THR A 460 -4.13 -9.74 -18.54
C THR A 460 -4.15 -8.63 -19.58
N LEU A 461 -5.09 -8.70 -20.52
CA LEU A 461 -5.25 -7.69 -21.57
C LEU A 461 -6.33 -6.70 -21.16
N ASN A 462 -6.03 -5.41 -21.20
CA ASN A 462 -7.00 -4.35 -20.95
C ASN A 462 -7.34 -3.65 -22.27
N LEU A 463 -8.54 -3.87 -22.76
CA LEU A 463 -9.03 -3.37 -24.03
C LEU A 463 -9.66 -1.99 -23.86
N THR A 464 -9.28 -1.05 -24.72
CA THR A 464 -9.76 0.34 -24.65
C THR A 464 -10.34 0.84 -25.98
N LYS A 465 -9.90 0.31 -27.11
CA LYS A 465 -10.37 0.69 -28.44
C LYS A 465 -10.47 -0.52 -29.37
N VAL A 466 -11.32 -0.40 -30.39
CA VAL A 466 -11.38 -1.35 -31.50
C VAL A 466 -10.28 -1.04 -32.52
N THR A 467 -9.69 -2.07 -33.09
CA THR A 467 -8.71 -1.99 -34.18
C THR A 467 -9.39 -2.01 -35.54
N THR A 468 -8.75 -1.45 -36.55
CA THR A 468 -9.17 -1.50 -37.96
C THR A 468 -8.39 -2.55 -38.73
N ALA A 469 -8.85 -2.88 -39.95
CA ALA A 469 -8.14 -3.83 -40.83
C ALA A 469 -6.75 -3.32 -41.31
N ALA A 470 -6.48 -2.01 -41.19
CA ALA A 470 -5.18 -1.41 -41.51
C ALA A 470 -4.19 -1.48 -40.34
N ASP A 471 -4.66 -1.83 -39.14
CA ASP A 471 -3.83 -1.99 -37.95
C ASP A 471 -3.22 -3.39 -37.90
N ASN A 472 -1.99 -3.49 -37.39
CA ASN A 472 -1.32 -4.76 -37.13
C ASN A 472 -0.55 -4.66 -35.82
N PHE A 473 -1.27 -4.83 -34.71
CA PHE A 473 -0.69 -4.76 -33.37
C PHE A 473 -0.04 -6.09 -32.98
N SER A 474 1.22 -6.00 -32.58
CA SER A 474 2.00 -7.09 -32.01
C SER A 474 2.20 -6.85 -30.52
N LEU A 475 1.90 -7.87 -29.71
CA LEU A 475 2.18 -7.94 -28.29
C LEU A 475 3.40 -8.82 -28.07
N THR A 476 4.50 -8.25 -27.60
CA THR A 476 5.72 -9.00 -27.28
C THR A 476 5.88 -9.12 -25.77
N ILE A 477 5.90 -10.36 -25.28
CA ILE A 477 6.23 -10.71 -23.89
C ILE A 477 7.68 -11.14 -23.82
N SER A 478 8.48 -10.44 -23.02
CA SER A 478 9.91 -10.69 -22.87
C SER A 478 10.42 -10.37 -21.48
N ASN A 479 11.60 -10.86 -21.12
CA ASN A 479 12.27 -10.48 -19.88
C ASN A 479 12.56 -8.97 -19.86
N ASP A 480 12.29 -8.31 -18.73
CA ASP A 480 12.45 -6.86 -18.59
C ASP A 480 13.92 -6.46 -18.32
N THR A 481 14.72 -6.45 -19.38
CA THR A 481 16.14 -6.07 -19.30
C THR A 481 16.35 -4.61 -18.89
N THR A 482 15.40 -3.75 -19.24
CA THR A 482 15.38 -2.32 -18.89
C THR A 482 15.11 -2.12 -17.40
N GLY A 483 14.13 -2.84 -16.84
CA GLY A 483 13.83 -2.85 -15.41
C GLY A 483 15.00 -3.39 -14.59
N VAL A 484 15.65 -4.47 -15.04
CA VAL A 484 16.87 -4.99 -14.38
C VAL A 484 17.99 -3.94 -14.37
N THR A 485 18.19 -3.23 -15.47
CA THR A 485 19.23 -2.16 -15.56
C THR A 485 18.94 -1.01 -14.60
N SER A 486 17.68 -0.57 -14.51
CA SER A 486 17.24 0.46 -13.56
C SER A 486 17.42 0.01 -12.10
N THR A 487 17.04 -1.23 -11.81
CA THR A 487 17.17 -1.85 -10.47
C THR A 487 18.64 -1.97 -10.07
N ALA A 488 19.52 -2.44 -10.96
CA ALA A 488 20.95 -2.50 -10.73
C ALA A 488 21.58 -1.11 -10.52
N THR A 489 21.15 -0.11 -11.29
CA THR A 489 21.59 1.29 -11.12
C THR A 489 21.19 1.85 -9.76
N THR A 490 19.97 1.55 -9.31
CA THR A 490 19.45 1.94 -7.99
C THR A 490 20.26 1.29 -6.88
N PHE A 491 20.56 -0.01 -6.99
CA PHE A 491 21.42 -0.75 -6.06
C PHE A 491 22.81 -0.11 -5.93
N VAL A 492 23.47 0.16 -7.05
CA VAL A 492 24.80 0.80 -7.10
C VAL A 492 24.75 2.20 -6.48
N SER A 493 23.72 2.99 -6.82
CA SER A 493 23.55 4.36 -6.32
C SER A 493 23.33 4.39 -4.80
N ALA A 494 22.52 3.46 -4.28
CA ALA A 494 22.26 3.33 -2.85
C ALA A 494 23.56 3.02 -2.08
N TYR A 495 24.38 2.08 -2.58
CA TYR A 495 25.68 1.78 -1.99
C TYR A 495 26.61 3.00 -2.05
N ASN A 496 26.68 3.67 -3.21
CA ASN A 496 27.55 4.83 -3.40
C ASN A 496 27.19 6.01 -2.50
N ALA A 497 25.90 6.21 -2.21
CA ALA A 497 25.46 7.20 -1.24
C ALA A 497 25.99 6.87 0.17
N LEU A 498 25.88 5.61 0.60
CA LEU A 498 26.43 5.16 1.88
C LEU A 498 27.96 5.29 1.92
N ALA A 499 28.65 4.83 0.88
CA ALA A 499 30.11 4.89 0.78
C ALA A 499 30.60 6.35 0.87
N LYS A 500 29.95 7.29 0.17
CA LYS A 500 30.27 8.72 0.26
C LYS A 500 30.01 9.29 1.65
N ALA A 501 28.89 8.94 2.28
CA ALA A 501 28.59 9.39 3.64
C ALA A 501 29.64 8.89 4.64
N ILE A 502 30.02 7.61 4.56
CA ILE A 502 31.04 7.05 5.44
C ILE A 502 32.40 7.70 5.17
N THR A 503 32.82 7.85 3.91
CA THR A 503 34.08 8.52 3.56
C THR A 503 34.09 9.96 4.10
N SER A 504 32.98 10.69 4.02
CA SER A 504 32.89 12.04 4.61
C SER A 504 33.02 12.06 6.13
N LEU A 505 32.67 10.97 6.82
CA LEU A 505 32.78 10.86 8.28
C LEU A 505 34.14 10.33 8.73
N THR A 506 34.90 9.66 7.85
CA THR A 506 36.18 9.02 8.16
C THR A 506 37.40 9.67 7.50
N GLN A 507 37.20 10.70 6.67
CA GLN A 507 38.29 11.36 5.96
C GLN A 507 39.30 12.00 6.92
N GLN A 508 40.59 11.73 6.66
CA GLN A 508 41.72 12.44 7.25
C GLN A 508 42.34 13.34 6.20
N THR A 509 42.49 14.62 6.51
CA THR A 509 43.17 15.60 5.66
C THR A 509 44.52 15.94 6.30
N PRO A 510 45.63 15.46 5.74
CA PRO A 510 46.97 15.80 6.24
C PRO A 510 47.20 17.31 6.18
N ALA A 511 47.94 17.85 7.14
CA ALA A 511 48.32 19.25 7.10
C ALA A 511 49.27 19.52 5.92
N THR A 512 49.02 20.58 5.18
CA THR A 512 49.90 21.04 4.08
C THR A 512 51.11 21.84 4.58
N THR A 513 51.20 22.10 5.89
CA THR A 513 52.30 22.83 6.52
C THR A 513 52.99 21.94 7.56
N LEU A 514 54.31 21.85 7.46
CA LEU A 514 55.15 21.11 8.39
C LEU A 514 54.98 21.67 9.82
N GLY A 515 54.62 20.82 10.78
CA GLY A 515 54.40 21.21 12.17
C GLY A 515 52.96 21.60 12.55
N GLN A 516 52.00 21.59 11.60
CA GLN A 516 50.57 21.76 11.91
C GLN A 516 49.85 20.40 12.00
N ALA A 517 48.84 20.31 12.87
CA ALA A 517 47.95 19.15 12.92
C ALA A 517 47.00 19.14 11.72
N GLY A 518 46.80 17.98 11.08
CA GLY A 518 45.80 17.81 10.03
C GLY A 518 44.37 17.91 10.56
N THR A 519 43.39 18.15 9.69
CA THR A 519 41.98 18.08 10.04
C THR A 519 41.46 16.66 9.82
N SER A 520 40.95 16.02 10.88
CA SER A 520 40.36 14.68 10.81
C SER A 520 38.87 14.74 11.10
N SER A 521 38.09 14.02 10.31
CA SER A 521 36.65 13.85 10.55
C SER A 521 36.41 13.07 11.85
N PRO A 522 35.26 13.25 12.53
CA PRO A 522 35.04 12.66 13.86
C PRO A 522 35.23 11.14 13.93
N LEU A 523 34.94 10.39 12.87
CA LEU A 523 35.06 8.92 12.86
C LEU A 523 36.34 8.41 12.17
N ALA A 524 37.31 9.29 11.91
CA ALA A 524 38.51 8.95 11.14
C ALA A 524 39.42 7.88 11.76
N SER A 525 39.29 7.63 13.06
CA SER A 525 40.05 6.60 13.79
C SER A 525 39.15 5.51 14.39
N GLU A 526 37.88 5.48 14.00
CA GLU A 526 36.92 4.50 14.54
C GLU A 526 37.01 3.16 13.79
N SER A 527 37.53 2.14 14.48
CA SER A 527 37.70 0.78 13.93
C SER A 527 36.39 0.06 13.63
N SER A 528 35.30 0.40 14.34
CA SER A 528 33.95 -0.11 14.12
C SER A 528 33.42 0.24 12.73
N VAL A 529 33.63 1.48 12.28
CA VAL A 529 33.19 1.97 10.96
C VAL A 529 33.95 1.23 9.85
N GLN A 530 35.24 1.00 10.05
CA GLN A 530 36.05 0.20 9.13
C GLN A 530 35.63 -1.27 9.10
N SER A 531 35.23 -1.84 10.24
CA SER A 531 34.69 -3.20 10.31
C SER A 531 33.37 -3.32 9.54
N ILE A 532 32.45 -2.36 9.70
CA ILE A 532 31.18 -2.28 8.95
C ILE A 532 31.46 -2.26 7.44
N LEU A 533 32.35 -1.36 6.98
CA LEU A 533 32.73 -1.27 5.57
C LEU A 533 33.33 -2.56 5.03
N THR A 534 34.20 -3.20 5.81
CA THR A 534 34.87 -4.45 5.40
C THR A 534 33.85 -5.58 5.26
N GLN A 535 32.98 -5.76 6.27
CA GLN A 535 31.91 -6.77 6.22
C GLN A 535 30.95 -6.54 5.04
N LEU A 536 30.58 -5.29 4.80
CA LEU A 536 29.69 -4.93 3.68
C LEU A 536 30.36 -5.20 2.32
N ARG A 537 31.63 -4.84 2.16
CA ARG A 537 32.41 -5.16 0.95
C ARG A 537 32.57 -6.66 0.76
N SER A 538 32.85 -7.42 1.82
CA SER A 538 32.93 -8.88 1.76
C SER A 538 31.60 -9.51 1.36
N ALA A 539 30.47 -9.00 1.84
CA ALA A 539 29.15 -9.48 1.43
C ALA A 539 28.84 -9.19 -0.05
N LEU A 540 29.34 -8.07 -0.59
CA LEU A 540 29.18 -7.67 -2.00
C LEU A 540 30.15 -8.41 -2.94
N LEU A 541 31.34 -8.77 -2.47
CA LEU A 541 32.35 -9.54 -3.20
C LEU A 541 32.14 -11.05 -3.09
N GLY A 542 31.24 -11.50 -2.20
CA GLY A 542 30.97 -12.92 -1.99
C GLY A 542 30.45 -13.60 -3.25
N ASN A 543 30.95 -14.81 -3.51
CA ASN A 543 30.42 -15.66 -4.55
C ASN A 543 29.07 -16.24 -4.13
N VAL A 544 28.10 -16.23 -5.04
CA VAL A 544 26.82 -16.92 -4.88
C VAL A 544 26.78 -18.10 -5.86
N PRO A 545 27.02 -19.34 -5.39
CA PRO A 545 26.91 -20.54 -6.22
C PRO A 545 25.48 -20.73 -6.74
N GLY A 546 25.34 -21.08 -8.02
CA GLY A 546 24.04 -21.52 -8.60
C GLY A 546 23.49 -20.71 -9.77
N GLY A 547 24.22 -19.72 -10.30
CA GLY A 547 23.71 -18.83 -11.35
C GLY A 547 24.02 -19.24 -12.80
N SER A 548 24.07 -20.53 -13.14
CA SER A 548 24.24 -21.00 -14.54
C SER A 548 25.37 -20.26 -15.32
N GLY A 549 26.49 -19.97 -14.65
CA GLY A 549 27.63 -19.22 -15.19
C GLY A 549 27.84 -17.79 -14.64
N ILE A 550 26.89 -17.25 -13.87
CA ILE A 550 27.02 -15.99 -13.12
C ILE A 550 27.18 -16.31 -11.63
N SER A 551 28.25 -15.86 -10.99
CA SER A 551 28.50 -16.16 -9.56
C SER A 551 28.89 -14.92 -8.74
N SER A 552 29.11 -13.77 -9.38
CA SER A 552 29.58 -12.55 -8.74
C SER A 552 28.97 -11.30 -9.38
N LEU A 553 28.99 -10.17 -8.66
CA LEU A 553 28.60 -8.86 -9.21
C LEU A 553 29.47 -8.47 -10.42
N THR A 554 30.73 -8.89 -10.44
CA THR A 554 31.65 -8.57 -11.53
C THR A 554 31.27 -9.25 -12.84
N ASP A 555 30.63 -10.43 -12.80
CA ASP A 555 30.17 -11.16 -13.99
C ASP A 555 29.04 -10.41 -14.71
N ILE A 556 28.27 -9.61 -13.97
CA ILE A 556 27.19 -8.76 -14.50
C ILE A 556 27.63 -7.31 -14.70
N GLY A 557 28.93 -7.01 -14.56
CA GLY A 557 29.48 -5.68 -14.79
C GLY A 557 29.38 -4.71 -13.61
N ILE A 558 29.08 -5.18 -12.40
CA ILE A 558 29.11 -4.35 -11.19
C ILE A 558 30.42 -4.61 -10.44
N GLY A 559 31.23 -3.57 -10.24
CA GLY A 559 32.57 -3.71 -9.64
C GLY A 559 32.96 -2.54 -8.74
N PHE A 560 33.94 -2.79 -7.87
CA PHE A 560 34.51 -1.76 -7.00
C PHE A 560 35.55 -0.90 -7.71
N GLN A 561 35.47 0.40 -7.44
CA GLN A 561 36.45 1.40 -7.85
C GLN A 561 37.49 1.62 -6.75
N LYS A 562 38.60 2.28 -7.11
CA LYS A 562 39.72 2.55 -6.18
C LYS A 562 39.32 3.43 -4.99
N ASP A 563 38.29 4.26 -5.15
CA ASP A 563 37.74 5.12 -4.10
C ASP A 563 36.76 4.38 -3.17
N GLY A 564 36.51 3.09 -3.41
CA GLY A 564 35.61 2.25 -2.64
C GLY A 564 34.13 2.37 -3.03
N THR A 565 33.79 3.11 -4.10
CA THR A 565 32.44 3.12 -4.70
C THR A 565 32.24 1.96 -5.67
N LEU A 566 31.00 1.66 -6.03
CA LEU A 566 30.62 0.72 -7.08
C LEU A 566 30.40 1.44 -8.42
N ALA A 567 30.79 0.80 -9.51
CA ALA A 567 30.47 1.20 -10.87
C ALA A 567 29.67 0.10 -11.58
N LEU A 568 28.79 0.51 -12.50
CA LEU A 568 28.00 -0.39 -13.35
C LEU A 568 28.44 -0.23 -14.82
N ASP A 569 28.89 -1.32 -15.42
CA ASP A 569 29.05 -1.47 -16.86
C ASP A 569 27.72 -1.94 -17.47
N ALA A 570 26.94 -0.99 -17.98
CA ALA A 570 25.63 -1.26 -18.58
C ALA A 570 25.70 -2.22 -19.77
N THR A 571 26.82 -2.26 -20.51
CA THR A 571 26.97 -3.14 -21.67
C THR A 571 27.18 -4.59 -21.25
N LYS A 572 27.98 -4.83 -20.19
CA LYS A 572 28.14 -6.16 -19.59
C LYS A 572 26.85 -6.64 -18.94
N LEU A 573 26.15 -5.75 -18.22
CA LEU A 573 24.85 -6.11 -17.64
C LEU A 573 23.85 -6.48 -18.72
N SER A 574 23.74 -5.70 -19.79
CA SER A 574 22.86 -6.01 -20.92
C SER A 574 23.21 -7.36 -21.55
N THR A 575 24.50 -7.67 -21.71
CA THR A 575 24.96 -8.95 -22.27
C THR A 575 24.67 -10.14 -21.33
N ALA A 576 24.86 -9.97 -20.03
CA ALA A 576 24.53 -10.98 -19.04
C ALA A 576 23.03 -11.24 -19.01
N THR A 577 22.22 -10.18 -19.12
CA THR A 577 20.76 -10.23 -19.03
C THR A 577 20.14 -10.94 -20.23
N THR A 578 20.71 -10.78 -21.43
CA THR A 578 20.24 -11.50 -22.63
C THR A 578 20.68 -12.96 -22.65
N LYS A 579 21.87 -13.28 -22.13
CA LYS A 579 22.40 -14.65 -22.14
C LYS A 579 21.85 -15.53 -21.02
N ASN A 580 21.65 -14.96 -19.83
CA ASN A 580 21.28 -15.73 -18.64
C ASN A 580 20.51 -14.86 -17.63
N PHE A 581 19.28 -14.51 -18.01
CA PHE A 581 18.37 -13.71 -17.19
C PHE A 581 18.14 -14.32 -15.80
N ALA A 582 17.87 -15.63 -15.75
CA ALA A 582 17.63 -16.34 -14.49
C ALA A 582 18.84 -16.31 -13.55
N GLY A 583 20.06 -16.37 -14.10
CA GLY A 583 21.30 -16.26 -13.33
C GLY A 583 21.43 -14.92 -12.60
N ILE A 584 20.97 -13.82 -13.19
CA ILE A 584 20.98 -12.50 -12.55
C ILE A 584 19.99 -12.45 -11.38
N ALA A 585 18.76 -12.90 -11.61
CA ALA A 585 17.77 -12.97 -10.54
C ALA A 585 18.27 -13.81 -9.35
N ASN A 586 18.86 -14.97 -9.64
CA ASN A 586 19.45 -15.85 -8.63
C ASN A 586 20.63 -15.18 -7.90
N LEU A 587 21.54 -14.50 -8.61
CA LEU A 587 22.68 -13.81 -7.99
C LEU A 587 22.23 -12.84 -6.89
N PHE A 588 21.17 -12.07 -7.15
CA PHE A 588 20.67 -11.11 -6.17
C PHE A 588 19.79 -11.74 -5.11
N THR A 589 18.91 -12.68 -5.49
CA THR A 589 17.73 -13.01 -4.68
C THR A 589 17.57 -14.48 -4.32
N SER A 590 18.55 -15.33 -4.65
CA SER A 590 18.56 -16.70 -4.16
C SER A 590 18.42 -16.73 -2.63
N THR A 591 17.75 -17.74 -2.10
CA THR A 591 17.56 -17.88 -0.67
C THR A 591 18.05 -19.26 -0.28
N ALA A 592 18.93 -19.31 0.72
CA ALA A 592 19.34 -20.57 1.31
C ALA A 592 18.14 -21.17 2.07
N THR A 593 17.89 -22.44 1.82
CA THR A 593 16.82 -23.21 2.47
C THR A 593 17.44 -23.97 3.63
N THR A 594 17.01 -23.69 4.85
CA THR A 594 17.28 -24.58 5.99
C THR A 594 16.22 -25.67 5.99
N ASN A 595 16.63 -26.90 5.73
CA ASN A 595 15.76 -28.06 5.76
C ASN A 595 15.37 -28.40 7.21
N ALA A 596 14.33 -29.22 7.36
CA ALA A 596 13.82 -29.65 8.67
C ALA A 596 14.86 -30.42 9.52
N ASP A 597 15.89 -30.98 8.87
CA ASP A 597 17.00 -31.70 9.50
C ASP A 597 18.14 -30.77 9.99
N GLY A 598 18.00 -29.44 9.84
CA GLY A 598 18.99 -28.45 10.23
C GLY A 598 20.10 -28.21 9.19
N THR A 599 20.09 -28.92 8.06
CA THR A 599 21.02 -28.67 6.96
C THR A 599 20.60 -27.43 6.16
N THR A 600 21.57 -26.61 5.74
CA THR A 600 21.33 -25.49 4.83
C THR A 600 21.69 -25.89 3.40
N THR A 601 20.71 -25.89 2.50
CA THR A 601 20.90 -26.09 1.06
C THR A 601 20.77 -24.76 0.32
N GLY A 602 21.64 -24.52 -0.66
CA GLY A 602 21.69 -23.25 -1.40
C GLY A 602 22.44 -22.13 -0.66
N THR A 603 22.61 -21.00 -1.34
CA THR A 603 23.28 -19.81 -0.80
C THR A 603 22.36 -18.62 -0.96
N ASN A 604 22.32 -17.75 0.05
CA ASN A 604 21.60 -16.48 -0.04
C ASN A 604 22.25 -15.61 -1.12
N GLY A 605 21.42 -14.94 -1.91
CA GLY A 605 21.82 -13.97 -2.90
C GLY A 605 22.41 -12.73 -2.23
N ILE A 606 23.06 -11.91 -3.05
CA ILE A 606 23.81 -10.74 -2.58
C ILE A 606 22.87 -9.74 -1.89
N LEU A 607 21.67 -9.52 -2.41
CA LEU A 607 20.71 -8.59 -1.82
C LEU A 607 20.28 -9.08 -0.44
N THR A 608 19.90 -10.34 -0.32
CA THR A 608 19.47 -10.95 0.95
C THR A 608 20.58 -10.91 2.01
N ASN A 609 21.83 -11.20 1.63
CA ASN A 609 22.97 -11.15 2.54
C ASN A 609 23.26 -9.74 3.03
N VAL A 610 23.25 -8.76 2.11
CA VAL A 610 23.50 -7.36 2.45
C VAL A 610 22.37 -6.81 3.32
N GLN A 611 21.10 -7.13 3.03
CA GLN A 611 19.96 -6.74 3.85
C GLN A 611 20.10 -7.28 5.29
N LYS A 612 20.38 -8.57 5.46
CA LYS A 612 20.59 -9.18 6.79
C LYS A 612 21.73 -8.50 7.56
N LEU A 613 22.84 -8.20 6.88
CA LEU A 613 23.98 -7.54 7.48
C LEU A 613 23.65 -6.11 7.96
N VAL A 614 22.99 -5.34 7.10
CA VAL A 614 22.57 -3.96 7.41
C VAL A 614 21.52 -3.92 8.53
N ASP A 615 20.56 -4.86 8.52
CA ASP A 615 19.59 -5.04 9.60
C ASP A 615 20.30 -5.32 10.93
N GLY A 616 21.32 -6.20 10.93
CA GLY A 616 22.14 -6.49 12.11
C GLY A 616 22.92 -5.29 12.65
N PHE A 617 23.40 -4.39 11.78
CA PHE A 617 24.09 -3.17 12.21
C PHE A 617 23.15 -2.15 12.89
N LEU A 618 21.88 -2.12 12.46
CA LEU A 618 20.86 -1.18 12.95
C LEU A 618 19.98 -1.74 14.07
N ALA A 619 20.03 -3.05 14.32
CA ALA A 619 19.27 -3.70 15.38
C ALA A 619 19.59 -3.12 16.77
N ASP A 620 18.66 -3.30 17.71
CA ASP A 620 18.93 -3.01 19.13
C ASP A 620 20.02 -3.96 19.64
N GLY A 621 21.06 -3.43 20.29
CA GLY A 621 22.27 -4.19 20.59
C GLY A 621 23.22 -4.42 19.40
N GLY A 622 22.90 -3.87 18.21
CA GLY A 622 23.80 -3.84 17.07
C GLY A 622 25.04 -2.95 17.31
N ILE A 623 26.02 -2.99 16.40
CA ILE A 623 27.30 -2.28 16.58
C ILE A 623 27.14 -0.76 16.71
N ILE A 624 26.23 -0.15 15.96
CA ILE A 624 25.99 1.30 15.99
C ILE A 624 25.32 1.71 17.31
N ASP A 625 24.32 0.94 17.73
CA ASP A 625 23.59 1.18 18.98
C ASP A 625 24.51 1.02 20.20
N THR A 626 25.26 -0.09 20.26
CA THR A 626 26.19 -0.39 21.36
C THR A 626 27.26 0.70 21.50
N LYS A 627 27.83 1.19 20.39
CA LYS A 627 28.81 2.29 20.40
C LYS A 627 28.18 3.61 20.85
N THR A 628 26.97 3.92 20.37
CA THR A 628 26.25 5.14 20.76
C THR A 628 25.95 5.16 22.26
N LYS A 629 25.40 4.07 22.81
CA LYS A 629 25.12 3.92 24.24
C LYS A 629 26.41 4.00 25.07
N GLY A 630 27.50 3.39 24.61
CA GLY A 630 28.81 3.46 25.28
C GLY A 630 29.41 4.87 25.32
N LEU A 631 29.27 5.64 24.23
CA LEU A 631 29.70 7.05 24.19
C LEU A 631 28.83 7.94 25.08
N GLN A 632 27.52 7.72 25.10
CA GLN A 632 26.60 8.44 25.99
C GLN A 632 26.90 8.18 27.47
N ALA A 633 27.20 6.94 27.85
CA ALA A 633 27.63 6.60 29.21
C ALA A 633 28.96 7.30 29.56
N SER A 634 29.91 7.32 28.63
CA SER A 634 31.20 8.01 28.82
C SER A 634 31.04 9.53 28.97
N LEU A 635 30.16 10.14 28.18
CA LEU A 635 29.78 11.55 28.29
C LEU A 635 29.13 11.86 29.64
N LYS A 636 28.22 10.98 30.10
CA LYS A 636 27.58 11.13 31.41
C LYS A 636 28.62 11.13 32.53
N ILE A 637 29.53 10.15 32.54
CA ILE A 637 30.61 10.07 33.54
C ILE A 637 31.49 11.33 33.51
N ASN A 638 31.82 11.85 32.33
CA ASN A 638 32.61 13.07 32.21
C ASN A 638 31.85 14.30 32.76
N THR A 639 30.57 14.42 32.45
CA THR A 639 29.70 15.52 32.92
C THR A 639 29.52 15.48 34.44
N ASP A 640 29.36 14.28 35.01
CA ASP A 640 29.30 14.09 36.47
C ASP A 640 30.61 14.55 37.13
N ARG A 641 31.77 14.26 36.53
CA ARG A 641 33.09 14.75 37.01
C ARG A 641 33.22 16.28 36.94
N GLN A 642 32.77 16.90 35.85
CA GLN A 642 32.76 18.37 35.74
C GLN A 642 31.90 19.01 36.84
N THR A 643 30.74 18.41 37.13
CA THR A 643 29.83 18.88 38.19
C THR A 643 30.49 18.82 39.58
N VAL A 644 31.19 17.72 39.88
CA VAL A 644 31.94 17.57 41.14
C VAL A 644 33.04 18.64 41.25
N ILE A 645 33.80 18.87 40.18
CA ILE A 645 34.86 19.88 40.18
C ILE A 645 34.27 21.29 40.31
N ASN A 646 33.19 21.63 39.60
CA ASN A 646 32.52 22.93 39.72
C ASN A 646 32.00 23.19 41.14
N THR A 647 31.47 22.16 41.80
CA THR A 647 31.06 22.26 43.21
C THR A 647 32.26 22.57 44.10
N ARG A 648 33.39 21.87 43.88
CA ARG A 648 34.64 22.12 44.62
C ARG A 648 35.19 23.52 44.39
N LEU A 649 35.17 24.00 43.15
CA LEU A 649 35.60 25.35 42.78
C LEU A 649 34.75 26.41 43.48
N THR A 650 33.43 26.19 43.57
CA THR A 650 32.53 27.10 44.31
C THR A 650 32.92 27.17 45.79
N SER A 651 33.15 26.02 46.44
CA SER A 651 33.61 26.00 47.83
C SER A 651 35.00 26.64 48.03
N MET A 652 35.92 26.46 47.08
CA MET A 652 37.23 27.13 47.11
C MET A 652 37.10 28.65 46.97
N GLN A 653 36.18 29.13 46.12
CA GLN A 653 35.89 30.55 45.97
C GLN A 653 35.42 31.16 47.29
N ASP A 654 34.51 30.49 48.00
CA ASP A 654 34.02 30.93 49.31
C ASP A 654 35.16 30.97 50.33
N GLN A 655 36.01 29.93 50.35
CA GLN A 655 37.17 29.88 51.24
C GLN A 655 38.16 31.01 50.96
N TYR A 656 38.53 31.24 49.70
CA TYR A 656 39.43 32.34 49.34
C TYR A 656 38.81 33.70 49.68
N THR A 657 37.54 33.91 49.38
CA THR A 657 36.82 35.15 49.71
C THR A 657 36.87 35.42 51.22
N ASN A 658 36.57 34.41 52.04
CA ASN A 658 36.63 34.52 53.50
C ASN A 658 38.05 34.79 54.02
N GLN A 659 39.06 34.07 53.49
CA GLN A 659 40.46 34.26 53.89
C GLN A 659 40.98 35.66 53.53
N PHE A 660 40.70 36.15 52.33
CA PHE A 660 41.14 37.49 51.91
C PHE A 660 40.37 38.61 52.62
N ASN A 661 39.08 38.41 52.93
CA ASN A 661 38.33 39.35 53.78
C ASN A 661 38.89 39.41 55.21
N ALA A 662 39.21 38.25 55.81
CA ALA A 662 39.85 38.19 57.13
C ALA A 662 41.24 38.87 57.12
N LEU A 663 42.03 38.66 56.06
CA LEU A 663 43.31 39.34 55.86
C LEU A 663 43.14 40.86 55.72
N ASN A 664 42.11 41.32 55.01
CA ASN A 664 41.82 42.75 54.88
C ASN A 664 41.45 43.37 56.25
N LEU A 665 40.72 42.61 57.09
CA LEU A 665 40.38 43.01 58.45
C LEU A 665 41.62 43.11 59.36
N THR A 666 42.54 42.14 59.28
CA THR A 666 43.80 42.19 60.05
C THR A 666 44.74 43.28 59.55
N LEU A 667 44.82 43.53 58.24
CA LEU A 667 45.55 44.67 57.69
C LEU A 667 44.97 46.00 58.16
N ALA A 668 43.64 46.13 58.18
CA ALA A 668 42.97 47.31 58.71
C ALA A 668 43.26 47.52 60.21
N SER A 669 43.25 46.46 61.02
CA SER A 669 43.59 46.54 62.44
C SER A 669 45.08 46.85 62.68
N MET A 670 45.98 46.30 61.87
CA MET A 670 47.40 46.61 61.90
C MET A 670 47.67 48.07 61.50
N ASN A 671 47.01 48.60 60.47
CA ASN A 671 47.11 50.01 60.08
C ASN A 671 46.54 50.95 61.16
N ALA A 672 45.45 50.57 61.80
CA ALA A 672 44.89 51.31 62.93
C ALA A 672 45.86 51.32 64.13
N THR A 673 46.46 50.16 64.44
CA THR A 673 47.46 50.03 65.50
C THR A 673 48.73 50.81 65.17
N GLN A 674 49.18 50.78 63.91
CA GLN A 674 50.32 51.57 63.44
C GLN A 674 50.02 53.07 63.56
N SER A 675 48.87 53.54 63.09
CA SER A 675 48.46 54.94 63.23
C SER A 675 48.40 55.36 64.71
N TYR A 676 47.84 54.50 65.56
CA TYR A 676 47.81 54.72 67.01
C TYR A 676 49.22 54.81 67.61
N LEU A 677 50.13 53.91 67.25
CA LEU A 677 51.53 53.93 67.70
C LEU A 677 52.29 55.14 67.16
N THR A 678 52.11 55.52 65.89
CA THR A 678 52.70 56.73 65.31
C THR A 678 52.20 57.99 66.00
N GLN A 679 50.92 58.03 66.38
CA GLN A 679 50.33 59.15 67.11
C GLN A 679 50.81 59.22 68.56
N GLN A 680 50.97 58.07 69.23
CA GLN A 680 51.63 57.96 70.54
C GLN A 680 53.10 58.41 70.46
N LEU A 681 53.84 58.00 69.42
CA LEU A 681 55.25 58.35 69.23
C LEU A 681 55.43 59.83 68.89
N ALA A 682 54.52 60.42 68.12
CA ALA A 682 54.50 61.86 67.83
C ALA A 682 54.16 62.72 69.07
N ASN A 683 53.45 62.14 70.04
CA ASN A 683 53.10 62.77 71.31
C ASN A 683 54.14 62.56 72.42
N LEU A 684 55.25 61.85 72.16
CA LEU A 684 56.38 61.81 73.09
C LEU A 684 57.07 63.20 73.12
N PRO A 685 57.30 63.79 74.31
CA PRO A 685 57.97 65.08 74.42
C PRO A 685 59.39 64.98 73.83
N LYS A 686 59.74 65.89 72.91
CA LYS A 686 61.12 66.02 72.43
C LYS A 686 62.02 66.34 73.62
N ALA A 687 63.01 65.48 73.89
CA ALA A 687 64.05 65.80 74.86
C ALA A 687 64.77 67.08 74.40
N SER A 688 64.65 68.14 75.20
CA SER A 688 65.53 69.30 75.14
C SER A 688 66.85 68.94 75.81
N SER A 689 67.95 69.24 75.11
CA SER A 689 69.38 69.16 75.51
C SER A 689 69.96 67.76 75.73
#